data_AF-A0A218YWM6-F1
#
_entry.id   AF-A0A218YWM6-F1
#
_cell.length_a   1.000
_cell.length_b   1.000
_cell.length_c   1.000
_cell.angle_alpha   90.00
_cell.angle_beta   90.00
_cell.angle_gamma   90.00
#
_symmetry.space_group_name_H-M   'P 1'
#
loop_
_entity.id
_entity.type
_entity.pdbx_description
1 polymer ?
#
loop_
_entity_poly.entity_id
_entity_poly.type
_entity_poly.pdbx_seq_one_letter_code
_entity_poly.pdbx_strand_id
1 'polypeptide(L)'
;MASLKKEDAPVTVSFLGPVSSYTHQVHTLAQAERPAWSIGLTDLDIAQAALDAFDSGRYDYQPAVTITDIFDAVQSGESTFGVVPFENSTNGAVVYTFELLADRHSRYLDVTVCGEAYLDVSHCLVGTNCESIDSPDISGTCTPTISTPSPLKPRVSPLHSVKHIKRLLSHPQAFGQCDVFLNFYMKGVERIDVSSTSRAAELAKEDTTGASAAIASILAAEVQGIDVLAKGIEDREDNTTRFLILRKGSDSNAGSADETKSLISFKIDHSTPGALASVLNCFQKYGINLTSINSRPTKVVPFQYIFFVEFEGSRLHDPSGMVTKTLDALEDFVQSWRWLATPWHLLNATLAEFLPQSCYPPVFNPSDLVASYDFASNRKQGVVLPQGYHLVYFPPAVLSSGLLPDGTDSLHSPGPPFVRRLWAGGSLTFNLSEKRQLQVTGRLASCAEDITHLHIKGTEGDEKVFVSTRRQIGVDPGRDVKCGPRKRRKAALREMLGDTSDNDNVNMGMLSLLETRQLVFMREKSREEASEDLKKVSKVIKPIHTPDFSVSITPTPALIFRFSALTFNAHAIHLDRQYARDVEGYRNLLVQGPLSLVLMFSVMRSQLKQGEIVAQFKYRNLAPLYAEEEMKICVRRDPEKKERLDVWIVGRDGGYAVKGTAVVGPTKSWTQRES
;
A
#
# COMPACT_ATOMS: atom_id res chain seq x y z
N MET A 1 -0.25 -23.55 -34.20
CA MET A 1 -1.54 -22.90 -34.53
C MET A 1 -2.52 -23.30 -33.43
N ALA A 2 -3.10 -22.46 -32.59
CA ALA A 2 -3.10 -21.01 -32.47
C ALA A 2 -2.98 -20.67 -30.96
N SER A 3 -2.04 -19.79 -30.62
CA SER A 3 -2.07 -19.07 -29.34
C SER A 3 -3.05 -17.91 -29.58
N LEU A 4 -4.24 -18.00 -28.99
CA LEU A 4 -5.16 -16.87 -28.91
C LEU A 4 -4.50 -15.83 -28.01
N LYS A 5 -3.88 -14.83 -28.64
CA LYS A 5 -3.55 -13.56 -28.01
C LYS A 5 -4.85 -13.01 -27.44
N LYS A 6 -4.91 -12.79 -26.13
CA LYS A 6 -5.91 -11.91 -25.53
C LYS A 6 -5.72 -10.56 -26.21
N GLU A 7 -6.69 -10.11 -26.98
CA GLU A 7 -6.74 -8.73 -27.46
C GLU A 7 -6.72 -7.80 -26.24
N ASP A 8 -5.81 -6.83 -26.26
CA ASP A 8 -5.55 -5.88 -25.18
C ASP A 8 -6.79 -5.02 -24.92
N ALA A 9 -7.44 -5.19 -23.77
CA ALA A 9 -8.44 -4.22 -23.31
C ALA A 9 -7.74 -2.87 -23.08
N PRO A 10 -8.37 -1.74 -23.45
CA PRO A 10 -7.77 -0.42 -23.29
C PRO A 10 -7.52 -0.11 -21.81
N VAL A 11 -6.37 0.50 -21.53
CA VAL A 11 -5.96 0.87 -20.17
C VAL A 11 -6.76 2.08 -19.69
N THR A 12 -7.45 1.96 -18.55
CA THR A 12 -8.32 3.01 -18.02
C THR A 12 -7.54 4.13 -17.31
N VAL A 13 -7.84 5.38 -17.65
CA VAL A 13 -7.19 6.58 -17.12
C VAL A 13 -8.25 7.56 -16.62
N SER A 14 -8.31 7.79 -15.31
CA SER A 14 -9.18 8.82 -14.73
C SER A 14 -8.47 10.16 -14.67
N PHE A 15 -9.18 11.24 -15.01
CA PHE A 15 -8.65 12.61 -14.97
C PHE A 15 -9.72 13.59 -14.51
N LEU A 16 -9.31 14.76 -14.01
CA LEU A 16 -10.28 15.78 -13.60
C LEU A 16 -10.99 16.34 -14.83
N GLY A 17 -12.28 16.11 -14.94
CA GLY A 17 -13.09 16.49 -16.10
C GLY A 17 -13.44 17.98 -16.15
N PRO A 18 -14.17 18.40 -17.21
CA PRO A 18 -14.71 17.58 -18.30
C PRO A 18 -13.67 17.28 -19.41
N VAL A 19 -14.08 16.56 -20.45
CA VAL A 19 -13.28 16.36 -21.68
C VAL A 19 -12.82 17.72 -22.23
N SER A 20 -11.61 17.78 -22.79
CA SER A 20 -10.89 19.00 -23.25
C SER A 20 -10.27 19.89 -22.16
N SER A 21 -10.43 19.53 -20.88
CA SER A 21 -9.73 20.19 -19.78
C SER A 21 -8.21 20.08 -19.91
N TYR A 22 -7.47 20.95 -19.24
CA TYR A 22 -6.01 20.85 -19.19
C TYR A 22 -5.56 19.49 -18.64
N THR A 23 -6.26 18.92 -17.65
CA THR A 23 -6.03 17.57 -17.12
C THR A 23 -6.21 16.45 -18.15
N HIS A 24 -7.14 16.61 -19.11
CA HIS A 24 -7.33 15.66 -20.20
C HIS A 24 -6.11 15.56 -21.13
N GLN A 25 -5.35 16.64 -21.28
CA GLN A 25 -4.22 16.75 -22.23
C GLN A 25 -2.93 16.06 -21.75
N VAL A 26 -2.90 15.55 -20.51
CA VAL A 26 -1.66 15.26 -19.78
C VAL A 26 -1.13 13.83 -19.97
N HIS A 27 -2.00 12.83 -20.16
CA HIS A 27 -1.54 11.42 -20.18
C HIS A 27 -0.67 11.09 -21.39
N THR A 28 -0.97 11.68 -22.54
CA THR A 28 -0.26 11.46 -23.80
C THR A 28 1.20 11.96 -23.74
N LEU A 29 1.49 12.95 -22.89
CA LEU A 29 2.82 13.56 -22.75
C LEU A 29 3.78 12.74 -21.88
N ALA A 30 3.27 11.87 -20.99
CA ALA A 30 4.10 11.13 -20.05
C ALA A 30 4.66 9.81 -20.58
N GLN A 31 4.17 9.32 -21.73
CA GLN A 31 4.68 8.11 -22.39
C GLN A 31 5.39 8.37 -23.73
N ALA A 32 5.27 9.57 -24.29
CA ALA A 32 6.06 9.95 -25.44
C ALA A 32 7.44 10.39 -24.95
N GLU A 33 8.51 9.64 -25.28
CA GLU A 33 9.79 10.31 -25.53
C GLU A 33 9.46 11.51 -26.42
N ARG A 34 9.75 12.74 -25.98
CA ARG A 34 9.57 13.93 -26.84
C ARG A 34 10.34 13.62 -28.13
N PRO A 35 9.67 13.35 -29.26
CA PRO A 35 10.40 13.00 -30.45
C PRO A 35 11.17 14.26 -30.87
N ALA A 36 12.41 14.09 -31.32
CA ALA A 36 13.36 15.19 -31.54
C ALA A 36 12.87 16.32 -32.48
N TRP A 37 11.77 16.10 -33.21
CA TRP A 37 11.10 17.09 -34.06
C TRP A 37 10.20 18.08 -33.31
N SER A 38 9.92 17.87 -32.02
CA SER A 38 9.05 18.73 -31.19
C SER A 38 9.71 20.01 -30.65
N ILE A 39 10.99 20.22 -30.96
CA ILE A 39 11.70 21.46 -30.65
C ILE A 39 11.26 22.52 -31.68
N GLY A 40 10.44 23.49 -31.25
CA GLY A 40 10.03 24.64 -32.07
C GLY A 40 8.59 24.61 -32.63
N LEU A 41 7.74 23.70 -32.13
CA LEU A 41 6.31 23.65 -32.47
C LEU A 41 5.49 24.66 -31.67
N THR A 42 4.35 25.09 -32.23
CA THR A 42 3.43 26.04 -31.59
C THR A 42 2.42 25.31 -30.67
N ASP A 43 1.78 26.03 -29.74
CA ASP A 43 0.74 25.47 -28.84
C ASP A 43 -0.39 24.72 -29.60
N LEU A 44 -0.65 25.14 -30.84
CA LEU A 44 -1.62 24.51 -31.74
C LEU A 44 -1.15 23.10 -32.17
N ASP A 45 0.14 22.94 -32.47
CA ASP A 45 0.72 21.67 -32.89
C ASP A 45 0.79 20.66 -31.73
N ILE A 46 0.97 21.14 -30.50
CA ILE A 46 0.97 20.30 -29.28
C ILE A 46 -0.45 19.86 -28.91
N ALA A 47 -1.45 20.75 -29.04
CA ALA A 47 -2.85 20.41 -28.83
C ALA A 47 -3.39 19.43 -29.91
N GLN A 48 -3.01 19.64 -31.17
CA GLN A 48 -3.35 18.76 -32.28
C GLN A 48 -2.63 17.40 -32.17
N ALA A 49 -1.36 17.38 -31.76
CA ALA A 49 -0.64 16.15 -31.44
C ALA A 49 -1.22 15.43 -30.22
N ALA A 50 -1.74 16.14 -29.22
CA ALA A 50 -2.46 15.52 -28.11
C ALA A 50 -3.75 14.84 -28.59
N LEU A 51 -4.51 15.48 -29.51
CA LEU A 51 -5.68 14.92 -30.18
C LEU A 51 -5.36 13.69 -31.05
N ASP A 52 -4.29 13.74 -31.85
CA ASP A 52 -3.89 12.66 -32.77
C ASP A 52 -3.12 11.52 -32.07
N ALA A 53 -2.49 11.78 -30.91
CA ALA A 53 -1.78 10.78 -30.12
C ALA A 53 -2.64 10.17 -29.00
N PHE A 54 -3.93 10.53 -28.88
CA PHE A 54 -4.90 9.68 -28.21
C PHE A 54 -5.08 8.42 -29.05
N ASP A 55 -4.22 7.43 -28.82
CA ASP A 55 -4.37 6.09 -29.37
C ASP A 55 -5.64 5.49 -28.75
N SER A 56 -6.80 5.82 -29.34
CA SER A 56 -8.14 5.43 -28.88
C SER A 56 -8.33 3.91 -28.91
N GLY A 57 -7.35 3.16 -29.43
CA GLY A 57 -7.27 1.71 -29.32
C GLY A 57 -6.55 1.18 -28.08
N ARG A 58 -5.77 2.01 -27.36
CA ARG A 58 -4.89 1.59 -26.24
C ARG A 58 -5.30 2.13 -24.86
N TYR A 59 -5.94 3.30 -24.78
CA TYR A 59 -6.33 3.93 -23.51
C TYR A 59 -7.81 4.33 -23.50
N ASP A 60 -8.48 4.14 -22.36
CA ASP A 60 -9.86 4.56 -22.10
C ASP A 60 -9.88 5.70 -21.06
N TYR A 61 -10.25 6.91 -21.49
CA TYR A 61 -10.18 8.12 -20.68
C TYR A 61 -11.52 8.42 -20.00
N GLN A 62 -11.50 8.48 -18.66
CA GLN A 62 -12.71 8.61 -17.85
C GLN A 62 -12.70 9.93 -17.07
N PRO A 63 -13.58 10.90 -17.41
CA PRO A 63 -13.65 12.16 -16.69
C PRO A 63 -14.24 11.97 -15.29
N ALA A 64 -13.55 12.47 -14.28
CA ALA A 64 -13.99 12.51 -12.89
C ALA A 64 -14.44 13.92 -12.48
N VAL A 65 -15.35 14.01 -11.51
CA VAL A 65 -15.89 15.30 -11.05
C VAL A 65 -14.94 15.99 -10.08
N THR A 66 -14.30 15.23 -9.20
CA THR A 66 -13.38 15.75 -8.19
C THR A 66 -12.05 15.00 -8.16
N ILE A 67 -11.02 15.61 -7.58
CA ILE A 67 -9.72 14.94 -7.37
C ILE A 67 -9.90 13.74 -6.43
N THR A 68 -10.86 13.77 -5.50
CA THR A 68 -11.16 12.63 -4.61
C THR A 68 -11.68 11.43 -5.40
N ASP A 69 -12.54 11.65 -6.40
CA ASP A 69 -13.07 10.57 -7.24
C ASP A 69 -11.96 9.87 -8.03
N ILE A 70 -10.94 10.62 -8.48
CA ILE A 70 -9.76 10.06 -9.15
C ILE A 70 -8.97 9.15 -8.20
N PHE A 71 -8.74 9.60 -6.96
CA PHE A 71 -8.08 8.80 -5.93
C PHE A 71 -8.89 7.54 -5.57
N ASP A 72 -10.21 7.67 -5.43
CA ASP A 72 -11.11 6.56 -5.14
C ASP A 72 -11.12 5.54 -6.30
N ALA A 73 -11.16 6.00 -7.56
CA ALA A 73 -11.12 5.14 -8.76
C ALA A 73 -9.79 4.38 -8.90
N VAL A 74 -8.66 5.02 -8.59
CA VAL A 74 -7.34 4.34 -8.60
C VAL A 74 -7.23 3.35 -7.44
N GLN A 75 -7.67 3.72 -6.24
CA GLN A 75 -7.62 2.85 -5.06
C GLN A 75 -8.54 1.63 -5.20
N SER A 76 -9.71 1.78 -5.81
CA SER A 76 -10.64 0.68 -6.09
C SER A 76 -10.11 -0.24 -7.20
N GLY A 77 -9.29 0.29 -8.12
CA GLY A 77 -8.81 -0.40 -9.32
C GLY A 77 -9.75 -0.26 -10.52
N GLU A 78 -10.76 0.61 -10.44
CA GLU A 78 -11.61 1.01 -11.57
C GLU A 78 -10.79 1.72 -12.66
N SER A 79 -9.87 2.58 -12.22
CA SER A 79 -8.90 3.23 -13.10
C SER A 79 -7.50 2.68 -12.86
N THR A 80 -6.81 2.32 -13.94
CA THR A 80 -5.41 1.87 -13.88
C THR A 80 -4.49 3.03 -13.49
N PHE A 81 -4.76 4.21 -14.07
CA PHE A 81 -4.05 5.44 -13.78
C PHE A 81 -5.00 6.56 -13.38
N GLY A 82 -4.51 7.48 -12.54
CA GLY A 82 -5.20 8.72 -12.20
C GLY A 82 -4.30 9.92 -12.47
N VAL A 83 -4.81 10.95 -13.15
CA VAL A 83 -4.06 12.18 -13.43
C VAL A 83 -4.59 13.30 -12.55
N VAL A 84 -3.73 13.83 -11.69
CA VAL A 84 -4.11 14.89 -10.74
C VAL A 84 -3.20 16.11 -10.88
N PRO A 85 -3.75 17.34 -10.86
CA PRO A 85 -2.94 18.54 -10.83
C PRO A 85 -2.22 18.65 -9.49
N PHE A 86 -0.96 19.07 -9.51
CA PHE A 86 -0.11 19.09 -8.32
C PHE A 86 0.40 20.49 -7.98
N GLU A 87 0.84 21.25 -8.99
CA GLU A 87 1.36 22.60 -8.81
C GLU A 87 1.22 23.42 -10.11
N ASN A 88 1.03 24.73 -9.99
CA ASN A 88 1.03 25.67 -11.10
C ASN A 88 2.13 26.73 -10.90
N SER A 89 2.86 27.09 -11.95
CA SER A 89 4.00 28.02 -11.85
C SER A 89 3.62 29.42 -11.37
N THR A 90 2.36 29.83 -11.54
CA THR A 90 1.86 31.15 -11.13
C THR A 90 1.13 31.12 -9.79
N ASN A 91 0.35 30.07 -9.52
CA ASN A 91 -0.55 29.98 -8.35
C ASN A 91 -0.08 29.01 -7.26
N GLY A 92 1.03 28.30 -7.48
CA GLY A 92 1.62 27.38 -6.53
C GLY A 92 0.87 26.05 -6.40
N ALA A 93 1.02 25.43 -5.24
CA ALA A 93 0.59 24.06 -4.95
C ALA A 93 -0.95 23.85 -4.98
N VAL A 94 -1.38 22.74 -5.57
CA VAL A 94 -2.78 22.29 -5.52
C VAL A 94 -3.05 21.61 -4.19
N VAL A 95 -3.59 22.39 -3.26
CA VAL A 95 -3.84 22.00 -1.87
C VAL A 95 -4.60 20.68 -1.74
N TYR A 96 -5.65 20.46 -2.56
CA TYR A 96 -6.48 19.27 -2.46
C TYR A 96 -5.71 17.97 -2.73
N THR A 97 -4.77 17.99 -3.69
CA THR A 97 -3.92 16.83 -3.99
C THR A 97 -3.03 16.48 -2.81
N PHE A 98 -2.41 17.48 -2.17
CA PHE A 98 -1.63 17.28 -0.94
C PHE A 98 -2.49 16.77 0.23
N GLU A 99 -3.74 17.23 0.36
CA GLU A 99 -4.66 16.77 1.39
C GLU A 99 -5.02 15.28 1.26
N LEU A 100 -5.14 14.78 0.03
CA LEU A 100 -5.40 13.36 -0.26
C LEU A 100 -4.13 12.52 -0.10
N LEU A 101 -2.98 13.02 -0.57
CA LEU A 101 -1.67 12.37 -0.35
C LEU A 101 -1.27 12.30 1.14
N ALA A 102 -1.74 13.24 1.96
CA ALA A 102 -1.56 13.20 3.42
C ALA A 102 -2.26 11.98 4.04
N ASP A 103 -3.33 11.50 3.40
CA ASP A 103 -4.02 10.24 3.69
C ASP A 103 -4.25 10.00 5.19
N ARG A 104 -4.77 11.02 5.88
CA ARG A 104 -4.88 11.06 7.35
C ARG A 104 -5.76 9.96 7.94
N HIS A 105 -6.61 9.35 7.10
CA HIS A 105 -7.55 8.29 7.46
C HIS A 105 -7.19 6.94 6.81
N SER A 106 -6.00 6.81 6.20
CA SER A 106 -5.53 5.57 5.58
C SER A 106 -6.48 5.02 4.51
N ARG A 107 -7.10 5.90 3.72
CA ARG A 107 -7.99 5.56 2.61
C ARG A 107 -7.22 5.17 1.35
N TYR A 108 -6.04 5.75 1.13
CA TYR A 108 -5.27 5.64 -0.11
C TYR A 108 -3.92 4.97 0.13
N LEU A 109 -3.92 3.88 0.90
CA LEU A 109 -2.71 3.19 1.36
C LEU A 109 -1.85 2.67 0.20
N ASP A 110 -2.51 2.25 -0.89
CA ASP A 110 -1.87 1.60 -2.03
C ASP A 110 -1.69 2.53 -3.22
N VAL A 111 -2.05 3.82 -3.11
CA VAL A 111 -1.87 4.78 -4.21
C VAL A 111 -0.43 5.30 -4.20
N THR A 112 0.25 5.17 -5.34
CA THR A 112 1.62 5.66 -5.54
C THR A 112 1.71 6.59 -6.75
N VAL A 113 2.70 7.48 -6.73
CA VAL A 113 3.05 8.32 -7.88
C VAL A 113 4.00 7.52 -8.77
N CYS A 114 3.64 7.30 -10.03
CA CYS A 114 4.47 6.58 -10.99
C CYS A 114 4.99 7.46 -12.14
N GLY A 115 4.56 8.71 -12.22
CA GLY A 115 5.04 9.65 -13.22
C GLY A 115 4.62 11.08 -12.91
N GLU A 116 5.20 12.00 -13.67
CA GLU A 116 4.85 13.42 -13.67
C GLU A 116 4.72 13.92 -15.10
N ALA A 117 3.99 15.01 -15.30
CA ALA A 117 3.84 15.66 -16.58
C ALA A 117 3.67 17.18 -16.40
N TYR A 118 4.11 17.94 -17.39
CA TYR A 118 4.06 19.40 -17.41
C TYR A 118 3.26 19.83 -18.63
N LEU A 119 2.32 20.75 -18.44
CA LEU A 119 1.49 21.30 -19.50
C LEU A 119 1.49 22.82 -19.42
N ASP A 120 1.84 23.45 -20.52
CA ASP A 120 1.80 24.90 -20.66
C ASP A 120 0.34 25.36 -20.82
N VAL A 121 -0.05 26.33 -20.01
CA VAL A 121 -1.41 26.85 -19.93
C VAL A 121 -1.52 28.06 -20.84
N SER A 122 -2.01 27.81 -22.05
CA SER A 122 -2.34 28.83 -23.04
C SER A 122 -3.84 29.10 -23.02
N HIS A 123 -4.24 30.36 -22.80
CA HIS A 123 -5.65 30.76 -22.78
C HIS A 123 -6.05 31.37 -24.12
N CYS A 124 -7.21 30.94 -24.63
CA CYS A 124 -7.84 31.51 -25.80
C CYS A 124 -9.15 32.18 -25.41
N LEU A 125 -9.44 33.31 -26.06
CA LEU A 125 -10.79 33.85 -26.09
C LEU A 125 -11.56 33.12 -27.20
N VAL A 126 -12.66 32.46 -26.85
CA VAL A 126 -13.50 31.70 -27.79
C VAL A 126 -14.93 32.22 -27.79
N GLY A 127 -15.58 32.25 -28.95
CA GLY A 127 -16.93 32.82 -29.10
C GLY A 127 -17.39 32.77 -30.55
N THR A 128 -18.61 33.19 -30.82
CA THR A 128 -19.10 33.27 -32.21
C THR A 128 -18.41 34.41 -32.95
N ASN A 129 -17.76 34.09 -34.08
CA ASN A 129 -17.22 35.11 -34.97
C ASN A 129 -18.38 35.89 -35.63
N CYS A 130 -18.37 37.21 -35.50
CA CYS A 130 -19.32 38.10 -36.16
C CYS A 130 -18.55 38.99 -37.14
N GLU A 131 -18.71 38.75 -38.45
CA GLU A 131 -18.11 39.55 -39.51
C GLU A 131 -18.82 40.92 -39.67
N SER A 132 -18.75 41.76 -38.64
CA SER A 132 -18.96 43.20 -38.83
C SER A 132 -17.59 43.84 -39.07
N ILE A 133 -17.37 44.35 -40.29
CA ILE A 133 -16.17 45.11 -40.68
C ILE A 133 -16.18 46.43 -39.90
N ASP A 134 -15.58 46.41 -38.70
CA ASP A 134 -15.15 47.61 -38.02
C ASP A 134 -13.68 47.42 -37.64
N SER A 135 -12.81 48.27 -38.18
CA SER A 135 -11.40 48.32 -37.82
C SER A 135 -11.21 48.53 -36.30
N PRO A 136 -10.09 48.10 -35.70
CA PRO A 136 -9.82 48.32 -34.29
C PRO A 136 -9.49 49.80 -34.06
N ASP A 137 -10.51 50.65 -33.98
CA ASP A 137 -10.33 52.06 -33.66
C ASP A 137 -9.97 52.24 -32.18
N ILE A 138 -8.82 52.87 -32.01
CA ILE A 138 -8.16 53.26 -30.77
C ILE A 138 -9.03 54.32 -30.07
N SER A 139 -9.57 54.02 -28.89
CA SER A 139 -9.94 55.08 -27.95
C SER A 139 -9.94 54.56 -26.51
N GLY A 140 -9.03 55.09 -25.69
CA GLY A 140 -8.95 54.75 -24.28
C GLY A 140 -7.61 55.15 -23.65
N THR A 141 -7.33 56.44 -23.56
CA THR A 141 -6.30 56.96 -22.66
C THR A 141 -6.74 56.73 -21.21
N CYS A 142 -6.17 55.72 -20.55
CA CYS A 142 -6.37 55.50 -19.11
C CYS A 142 -5.52 56.50 -18.31
N THR A 143 -6.15 57.30 -17.45
CA THR A 143 -5.49 58.03 -16.37
C THR A 143 -5.17 57.04 -15.24
N PRO A 144 -3.95 57.01 -14.69
CA PRO A 144 -3.56 55.95 -13.75
C PRO A 144 -4.24 56.10 -12.38
N THR A 145 -4.86 55.02 -11.90
CA THR A 145 -5.25 54.82 -10.50
C THR A 145 -4.40 53.71 -9.86
N ILE A 146 -4.31 53.67 -8.54
CA ILE A 146 -3.38 52.85 -7.74
C ILE A 146 -3.49 51.32 -8.00
N SER A 147 -4.54 50.85 -8.68
CA SER A 147 -4.78 49.45 -9.06
C SER A 147 -4.73 49.22 -10.57
N THR A 148 -3.78 49.84 -11.30
CA THR A 148 -3.65 49.59 -12.75
C THR A 148 -2.72 48.39 -12.98
N PRO A 149 -3.14 47.34 -13.71
CA PRO A 149 -2.28 46.19 -14.01
C PRO A 149 -1.10 46.62 -14.89
N SER A 150 0.07 46.04 -14.65
CA SER A 150 1.28 46.21 -15.46
C SER A 150 1.61 44.87 -16.12
N PRO A 151 1.77 44.81 -17.46
CA PRO A 151 1.82 45.92 -18.41
C PRO A 151 0.44 46.54 -18.74
N LEU A 152 0.45 47.82 -19.15
CA LEU A 152 -0.75 48.59 -19.54
C LEU A 152 -1.32 48.21 -20.91
N LYS A 153 -0.54 47.48 -21.73
CA LYS A 153 -0.96 46.99 -23.04
C LYS A 153 -0.88 45.47 -23.07
N PRO A 154 -1.93 44.78 -23.57
CA PRO A 154 -1.90 43.34 -23.74
C PRO A 154 -0.89 42.92 -24.81
N ARG A 155 -0.34 41.71 -24.65
CA ARG A 155 0.62 41.09 -25.58
C ARG A 155 0.01 40.80 -26.95
N VAL A 156 -1.28 40.51 -26.99
CA VAL A 156 -2.01 40.08 -28.18
C VAL A 156 -3.22 40.98 -28.45
N SER A 157 -3.63 41.04 -29.71
CA SER A 157 -4.87 41.70 -30.15
C SER A 157 -5.90 40.65 -30.59
N PRO A 158 -7.21 40.94 -30.49
CA PRO A 158 -8.25 40.09 -31.06
C PRO A 158 -8.03 39.84 -32.56
N LEU A 159 -8.29 38.61 -33.00
CA LEU A 159 -8.31 38.20 -34.40
C LEU A 159 -9.58 38.67 -35.12
N HIS A 160 -10.68 38.80 -34.36
CA HIS A 160 -11.99 39.23 -34.83
C HIS A 160 -12.56 40.33 -33.93
N SER A 161 -13.61 41.02 -34.39
CA SER A 161 -14.31 42.01 -33.56
C SER A 161 -14.87 41.35 -32.30
N VAL A 162 -14.70 42.01 -31.15
CA VAL A 162 -15.20 41.54 -29.84
C VAL A 162 -16.28 42.44 -29.25
N LYS A 163 -16.70 43.50 -29.98
CA LYS A 163 -17.64 44.52 -29.47
C LYS A 163 -19.05 43.97 -29.20
N HIS A 164 -19.45 42.90 -29.87
CA HIS A 164 -20.77 42.28 -29.71
C HIS A 164 -20.89 41.45 -28.43
N ILE A 165 -19.76 41.12 -27.79
CA ILE A 165 -19.71 40.30 -26.59
C ILE A 165 -20.16 41.13 -25.39
N LYS A 166 -21.16 40.60 -24.67
CA LYS A 166 -21.74 41.20 -23.46
C LYS A 166 -21.43 40.39 -22.20
N ARG A 167 -21.17 39.10 -22.36
CA ARG A 167 -20.90 38.17 -21.26
C ARG A 167 -19.63 37.37 -21.54
N LEU A 168 -18.80 37.21 -20.53
CA LEU A 168 -17.58 36.44 -20.56
C LEU A 168 -17.64 35.35 -19.49
N LEU A 169 -17.54 34.09 -19.91
CA LEU A 169 -17.61 32.93 -19.02
C LEU A 169 -16.21 32.34 -18.82
N SER A 170 -15.83 32.04 -17.58
CA SER A 170 -14.67 31.19 -17.29
C SER A 170 -14.61 30.81 -15.82
N HIS A 171 -13.61 30.00 -15.46
CA HIS A 171 -13.26 29.78 -14.07
C HIS A 171 -12.61 31.06 -13.47
N PRO A 172 -12.88 31.43 -12.21
CA PRO A 172 -12.35 32.66 -11.59
C PRO A 172 -10.83 32.84 -11.73
N GLN A 173 -10.09 31.73 -11.65
CA GLN A 173 -8.64 31.72 -11.80
C GLN A 173 -8.16 32.10 -13.21
N ALA A 174 -8.92 31.75 -14.26
CA ALA A 174 -8.58 32.13 -15.63
C ALA A 174 -8.82 33.62 -15.87
N PHE A 175 -9.82 34.23 -15.23
CA PHE A 175 -10.01 35.69 -15.27
C PHE A 175 -8.80 36.43 -14.70
N GLY A 176 -8.32 36.01 -13.52
CA GLY A 176 -7.13 36.61 -12.90
C GLY A 176 -5.82 36.37 -13.65
N GLN A 177 -5.81 35.43 -14.61
CA GLN A 177 -4.65 35.17 -15.48
C GLN A 177 -4.71 35.93 -16.81
N CYS A 178 -5.82 36.61 -17.13
CA CYS A 178 -6.01 37.33 -18.39
C CYS A 178 -6.40 38.79 -18.16
N ASP A 179 -6.11 39.35 -16.99
CA ASP A 179 -6.68 40.63 -16.56
C ASP A 179 -6.18 41.79 -17.42
N VAL A 180 -4.95 41.73 -17.97
CA VAL A 180 -4.43 42.79 -18.85
C VAL A 180 -5.23 42.86 -20.15
N PHE A 181 -5.48 41.71 -20.77
CA PHE A 181 -6.27 41.62 -22.00
C PHE A 181 -7.72 42.04 -21.78
N LEU A 182 -8.34 41.56 -20.70
CA LEU A 182 -9.74 41.86 -20.38
C LEU A 182 -9.97 43.33 -20.04
N ASN A 183 -9.08 43.95 -19.27
CA ASN A 183 -9.22 45.37 -18.92
C ASN A 183 -9.04 46.29 -20.13
N PHE A 184 -8.30 45.85 -21.15
CA PHE A 184 -8.04 46.63 -22.35
C PHE A 184 -9.16 46.47 -23.41
N TYR A 185 -9.53 45.23 -23.76
CA TYR A 185 -10.48 44.97 -24.87
C TYR A 185 -11.92 44.69 -24.43
N MET A 186 -12.13 44.27 -23.18
CA MET A 186 -13.43 43.77 -22.69
C MET A 186 -13.97 44.59 -21.51
N LYS A 187 -13.66 45.89 -21.49
CA LYS A 187 -14.10 46.78 -20.41
C LYS A 187 -15.62 46.93 -20.44
N GLY A 188 -16.27 46.62 -19.32
CA GLY A 188 -17.73 46.70 -19.18
C GLY A 188 -18.50 45.44 -19.61
N VAL A 189 -17.80 44.39 -20.04
CA VAL A 189 -18.38 43.05 -20.28
C VAL A 189 -18.60 42.34 -18.95
N GLU A 190 -19.77 41.72 -18.77
CA GLU A 190 -20.11 40.99 -17.55
C GLU A 190 -19.26 39.71 -17.45
N ARG A 191 -18.60 39.49 -16.30
CA ARG A 191 -17.83 38.26 -16.02
C ARG A 191 -18.73 37.29 -15.25
N ILE A 192 -18.88 36.07 -15.76
CA ILE A 192 -19.71 35.01 -15.17
C ILE A 192 -18.81 33.85 -14.77
N ASP A 193 -18.77 33.58 -13.47
CA ASP A 193 -18.00 32.46 -12.91
C ASP A 193 -18.66 31.13 -13.25
N VAL A 194 -17.87 30.21 -13.77
CA VAL A 194 -18.31 28.83 -14.07
C VAL A 194 -17.33 27.81 -13.48
N SER A 195 -17.77 26.55 -13.45
CA SER A 195 -17.04 25.46 -12.79
C SER A 195 -15.72 25.07 -13.49
N SER A 196 -15.57 25.30 -14.80
CA SER A 196 -14.33 25.03 -15.53
C SER A 196 -14.22 25.86 -16.81
N THR A 197 -13.00 25.99 -17.34
CA THR A 197 -12.73 26.65 -18.63
C THR A 197 -13.39 25.91 -19.81
N SER A 198 -13.40 24.57 -19.79
CA SER A 198 -14.09 23.78 -20.82
C SER A 198 -15.61 23.91 -20.76
N ARG A 199 -16.22 23.95 -19.56
CA ARG A 199 -17.66 24.23 -19.42
C ARG A 199 -18.01 25.64 -19.89
N ALA A 200 -17.09 26.60 -19.73
CA ALA A 200 -17.26 27.93 -20.27
C ALA A 200 -17.40 27.93 -21.79
N ALA A 201 -16.54 27.19 -22.51
CA ALA A 201 -16.60 27.05 -23.96
C ALA A 201 -17.92 26.43 -24.43
N GLU A 202 -18.39 25.39 -23.74
CA GLU A 202 -19.69 24.74 -24.01
C GLU A 202 -20.85 25.74 -23.84
N LEU A 203 -20.90 26.48 -22.73
CA LEU A 203 -21.92 27.51 -22.49
C LEU A 203 -21.89 28.65 -23.50
N ALA A 204 -20.69 29.07 -23.94
CA ALA A 204 -20.54 30.06 -24.99
C ALA A 204 -21.06 29.56 -26.34
N LYS A 205 -20.91 28.26 -26.63
CA LYS A 205 -21.45 27.63 -27.84
C LYS A 205 -22.97 27.48 -27.80
N GLU A 206 -23.55 27.19 -26.62
CA GLU A 206 -25.00 27.11 -26.40
C GLU A 206 -25.70 28.47 -26.60
N ASP A 207 -24.98 29.59 -26.46
CA ASP A 207 -25.54 30.94 -26.67
C ASP A 207 -25.74 31.28 -28.15
N THR A 208 -26.94 30.96 -28.65
CA THR A 208 -27.38 31.29 -30.01
C THR A 208 -27.40 32.79 -30.36
N THR A 209 -27.31 33.69 -29.38
CA THR A 209 -27.25 35.14 -29.64
C THR A 209 -25.87 35.61 -30.09
N GLY A 210 -24.82 34.80 -29.88
CA GLY A 210 -23.43 35.17 -30.13
C GLY A 210 -22.88 36.25 -29.19
N ALA A 211 -23.63 36.67 -28.17
CA ALA A 211 -23.22 37.72 -27.23
C ALA A 211 -22.36 37.20 -26.07
N SER A 212 -22.10 35.90 -26.01
CA SER A 212 -21.23 35.29 -25.00
C SER A 212 -19.92 34.80 -25.60
N ALA A 213 -18.84 35.02 -24.87
CA ALA A 213 -17.54 34.43 -25.13
C ALA A 213 -17.02 33.73 -23.88
N ALA A 214 -16.04 32.85 -24.05
CA ALA A 214 -15.40 32.15 -22.96
C ALA A 214 -13.88 32.27 -23.01
N ILE A 215 -13.24 32.16 -21.85
CA ILE A 215 -11.80 31.91 -21.76
C ILE A 215 -11.60 30.42 -21.56
N ALA A 216 -10.95 29.77 -22.53
CA ALA A 216 -10.74 28.33 -22.53
C ALA A 216 -9.45 27.92 -23.24
N SER A 217 -9.10 26.63 -23.16
CA SER A 217 -8.01 26.07 -23.96
C SER A 217 -8.39 26.03 -25.44
N ILE A 218 -7.39 26.02 -26.32
CA ILE A 218 -7.62 25.86 -27.76
C ILE A 218 -8.32 24.54 -28.09
N LEU A 219 -7.98 23.47 -27.35
CA LEU A 219 -8.62 22.16 -27.46
C LEU A 219 -10.12 22.22 -27.15
N ALA A 220 -10.53 23.02 -26.15
CA ALA A 220 -11.95 23.20 -25.86
C ALA A 220 -12.67 23.92 -27.00
N ALA A 221 -11.99 24.82 -27.72
CA ALA A 221 -12.54 25.48 -28.90
C ALA A 221 -12.84 24.47 -30.02
N GLU A 222 -11.87 23.60 -30.31
CA GLU A 222 -11.96 22.57 -31.35
C GLU A 222 -13.03 21.52 -31.05
N VAL A 223 -13.04 20.99 -29.81
CA VAL A 223 -14.02 19.98 -29.39
C VAL A 223 -15.45 20.51 -29.45
N GLN A 224 -15.67 21.77 -29.10
CA GLN A 224 -17.00 22.40 -29.13
C GLN A 224 -17.34 23.01 -30.51
N GLY A 225 -16.38 23.05 -31.44
CA GLY A 225 -16.52 23.71 -32.74
C GLY A 225 -16.91 25.19 -32.61
N ILE A 226 -16.27 25.91 -31.68
CA ILE A 226 -16.48 27.35 -31.45
C ILE A 226 -15.25 28.14 -31.94
N ASP A 227 -15.47 29.34 -32.49
CA ASP A 227 -14.39 30.10 -33.10
C ASP A 227 -13.42 30.67 -32.05
N VAL A 228 -12.16 30.77 -32.43
CA VAL A 228 -11.11 31.39 -31.60
C VAL A 228 -10.99 32.86 -31.98
N LEU A 229 -11.35 33.74 -31.05
CA LEU A 229 -11.36 35.20 -31.24
C LEU A 229 -10.03 35.84 -30.86
N ALA A 230 -9.25 35.22 -29.96
CA ALA A 230 -7.88 35.62 -29.64
C ALA A 230 -7.13 34.42 -29.04
N LYS A 231 -5.82 34.32 -29.31
CA LYS A 231 -4.93 33.26 -28.78
C LYS A 231 -3.88 33.87 -27.87
N GLY A 232 -3.47 33.15 -26.84
CA GLY A 232 -2.39 33.59 -25.93
C GLY A 232 -2.79 34.85 -25.14
N ILE A 233 -4.02 34.88 -24.60
CA ILE A 233 -4.55 36.06 -23.89
C ILE A 233 -4.11 36.13 -22.42
N GLU A 234 -3.41 35.11 -21.94
CA GLU A 234 -2.85 35.10 -20.60
C GLU A 234 -1.80 36.19 -20.41
N ASP A 235 -1.73 36.74 -19.20
CA ASP A 235 -0.82 37.81 -18.84
C ASP A 235 0.65 37.32 -18.86
N ARG A 236 0.88 36.01 -18.66
CA ARG A 236 2.20 35.37 -18.58
C ARG A 236 2.33 34.17 -19.52
N GLU A 237 3.32 34.22 -20.40
CA GLU A 237 3.71 33.17 -21.36
C GLU A 237 4.30 31.91 -20.67
N ASP A 238 4.85 32.04 -19.46
CA ASP A 238 5.54 30.98 -18.70
C ASP A 238 4.64 30.26 -17.68
N ASN A 239 3.33 30.23 -17.94
CA ASN A 239 2.36 29.59 -17.07
C ASN A 239 2.29 28.08 -17.36
N THR A 240 2.88 27.25 -16.50
CA THR A 240 2.91 25.80 -16.65
C THR A 240 2.27 25.14 -15.45
N THR A 241 1.46 24.11 -15.70
CA THR A 241 0.88 23.26 -14.63
C THR A 241 1.54 21.89 -14.64
N ARG A 242 1.98 21.47 -13.46
CA ARG A 242 2.56 20.17 -13.17
C ARG A 242 1.49 19.21 -12.64
N PHE A 243 1.49 18.00 -13.18
CA PHE A 243 0.56 16.94 -12.85
C PHE A 243 1.30 15.69 -12.37
N LEU A 244 0.65 14.91 -11.51
CA LEU A 244 1.12 13.60 -11.08
C LEU A 244 0.26 12.50 -11.70
N ILE A 245 0.92 11.40 -12.06
CA ILE A 245 0.27 10.16 -12.50
C ILE A 245 0.30 9.19 -11.33
N LEU A 246 -0.90 8.83 -10.89
CA LEU A 246 -1.16 7.94 -9.78
C LEU A 246 -1.45 6.53 -10.31
N ARG A 247 -1.10 5.52 -9.54
CA ARG A 247 -1.47 4.12 -9.76
C ARG A 247 -1.67 3.39 -8.45
N LYS A 248 -2.29 2.22 -8.50
CA LYS A 248 -2.31 1.28 -7.37
C LYS A 248 -1.06 0.41 -7.34
N GLY A 249 -0.53 0.19 -6.14
CA GLY A 249 0.66 -0.60 -5.86
C GLY A 249 1.95 0.00 -6.40
N SER A 250 3.06 -0.74 -6.28
CA SER A 250 4.37 -0.33 -6.79
C SER A 250 4.59 -0.79 -8.23
N ASP A 251 5.23 0.05 -9.04
CA ASP A 251 5.70 -0.32 -10.37
C ASP A 251 7.06 -1.04 -10.30
N SER A 252 7.18 -2.21 -10.93
CA SER A 252 8.45 -2.94 -11.03
C SER A 252 9.49 -2.24 -11.92
N ASN A 253 9.06 -1.33 -12.78
CA ASN A 253 9.92 -0.52 -13.64
C ASN A 253 10.20 0.87 -13.07
N ALA A 254 9.61 1.24 -11.92
CA ALA A 254 9.87 2.54 -11.30
C ALA A 254 11.36 2.69 -10.95
N GLY A 255 11.98 3.76 -11.47
CA GLY A 255 13.40 4.07 -11.29
C GLY A 255 14.32 3.58 -12.41
N SER A 256 13.79 3.07 -13.54
CA SER A 256 14.61 2.69 -14.69
C SER A 256 15.03 3.86 -15.60
N ALA A 257 14.56 5.07 -15.31
CA ALA A 257 14.93 6.29 -16.04
C ALA A 257 16.27 6.84 -15.55
N ASP A 258 17.00 7.52 -16.44
CA ASP A 258 18.30 8.13 -16.11
C ASP A 258 18.19 9.22 -15.04
N GLU A 259 17.07 9.94 -15.04
CA GLU A 259 16.71 10.92 -14.00
C GLU A 259 15.48 10.43 -13.23
N THR A 260 15.55 10.48 -11.91
CA THR A 260 14.45 10.05 -11.04
C THR A 260 14.17 11.11 -9.99
N LYS A 261 12.90 11.21 -9.57
CA LYS A 261 12.50 12.01 -8.42
C LYS A 261 11.72 11.14 -7.45
N SER A 262 11.80 11.50 -6.18
CA SER A 262 11.03 10.88 -5.11
C SER A 262 10.27 11.94 -4.34
N LEU A 263 9.00 11.67 -4.06
CA LEU A 263 8.17 12.47 -3.16
C LEU A 263 7.96 11.70 -1.86
N ILE A 264 8.39 12.26 -0.74
CA ILE A 264 8.16 11.69 0.60
C ILE A 264 7.30 12.62 1.44
N SER A 265 6.66 12.06 2.47
CA SER A 265 6.05 12.85 3.53
C SER A 265 6.55 12.44 4.90
N PHE A 266 6.72 13.42 5.79
CA PHE A 266 7.13 13.21 7.17
C PHE A 266 6.51 14.22 8.13
N LYS A 267 6.54 13.91 9.43
CA LYS A 267 6.16 14.81 10.52
C LYS A 267 7.38 15.11 11.38
N ILE A 268 7.44 16.29 11.97
CA ILE A 268 8.51 16.70 12.88
C ILE A 268 7.93 17.00 14.26
N ASP A 269 8.79 16.90 15.27
CA ASP A 269 8.44 17.38 16.60
C ASP A 269 8.58 18.91 16.65
N HIS A 270 7.45 19.60 16.60
CA HIS A 270 7.38 21.06 16.67
C HIS A 270 7.79 21.64 18.04
N SER A 271 8.02 20.80 19.06
CA SER A 271 8.59 21.25 20.33
C SER A 271 10.12 21.41 20.28
N THR A 272 10.78 20.81 19.28
CA THR A 272 12.24 20.84 19.13
C THR A 272 12.67 21.99 18.21
N PRO A 273 13.41 23.00 18.71
CA PRO A 273 13.92 24.08 17.86
C PRO A 273 14.80 23.56 16.74
N GLY A 274 14.55 24.01 15.51
CA GLY A 274 15.33 23.61 14.33
C GLY A 274 15.04 22.21 13.81
N ALA A 275 14.00 21.51 14.28
CA ALA A 275 13.68 20.15 13.84
C ALA A 275 13.59 20.00 12.31
N LEU A 276 12.94 20.95 11.61
CA LEU A 276 12.88 20.94 10.15
C LEU A 276 14.28 21.12 9.53
N ALA A 277 15.09 22.04 10.06
CA ALA A 277 16.44 22.27 9.56
C ALA A 277 17.33 21.02 9.72
N SER A 278 17.19 20.28 10.81
CA SER A 278 17.89 19.00 11.02
C SER A 278 17.53 17.97 9.95
N VAL A 279 16.26 17.85 9.58
CA VAL A 279 15.82 16.97 8.48
C VAL A 279 16.41 17.42 7.14
N LEU A 280 16.36 18.71 6.82
CA LEU A 280 16.90 19.24 5.56
C LEU A 280 18.43 19.06 5.46
N ASN A 281 19.13 19.14 6.59
CA ASN A 281 20.56 18.91 6.66
C ASN A 281 20.95 17.46 6.30
N CYS A 282 20.03 16.48 6.45
CA CYS A 282 20.28 15.11 5.97
C CYS A 282 20.47 15.09 4.45
N PHE A 283 19.61 15.78 3.70
CA PHE A 283 19.72 15.86 2.24
C PHE A 283 20.99 16.59 1.82
N GLN A 284 21.30 17.71 2.49
CA GLN A 284 22.54 18.46 2.25
C GLN A 284 23.79 17.61 2.46
N LYS A 285 23.85 16.84 3.56
CA LYS A 285 25.01 16.01 3.94
C LYS A 285 25.38 14.97 2.88
N TYR A 286 24.39 14.42 2.19
CA TYR A 286 24.59 13.40 1.17
C TYR A 286 24.50 13.95 -0.26
N GLY A 287 24.42 15.28 -0.42
CA GLY A 287 24.41 15.94 -1.71
C GLY A 287 23.14 15.67 -2.53
N ILE A 288 22.00 15.49 -1.87
CA ILE A 288 20.71 15.28 -2.54
C ILE A 288 20.01 16.61 -2.73
N ASN A 289 19.68 16.93 -3.97
CA ASN A 289 18.96 18.14 -4.32
C ASN A 289 17.47 18.02 -3.96
N LEU A 290 16.91 19.05 -3.34
CA LEU A 290 15.48 19.16 -3.07
C LEU A 290 14.83 20.07 -4.12
N THR A 291 13.76 19.59 -4.75
CA THR A 291 13.06 20.34 -5.82
C THR A 291 11.79 21.01 -5.31
N SER A 292 11.20 20.51 -4.23
CA SER A 292 9.99 21.10 -3.63
C SER A 292 9.87 20.76 -2.15
N ILE A 293 9.31 21.70 -1.38
CA ILE A 293 8.89 21.47 0.01
C ILE A 293 7.56 22.17 0.29
N ASN A 294 6.58 21.41 0.75
CA ASN A 294 5.24 21.88 1.08
C ASN A 294 4.82 21.39 2.46
N SER A 295 4.04 22.19 3.21
CA SER A 295 3.55 21.80 4.53
C SER A 295 2.03 21.84 4.60
N ARG A 296 1.43 20.87 5.29
CA ARG A 296 -0.01 20.78 5.54
C ARG A 296 -0.27 20.54 7.03
N PRO A 297 -1.27 21.18 7.66
CA PRO A 297 -1.63 20.86 9.03
C PRO A 297 -2.01 19.38 9.19
N THR A 298 -1.62 18.75 10.30
CA THR A 298 -1.98 17.33 10.55
C THR A 298 -3.48 17.14 10.69
N LYS A 299 -4.22 18.15 11.18
CA LYS A 299 -5.66 18.10 11.55
C LYS A 299 -5.99 17.09 12.66
N VAL A 300 -4.99 16.42 13.24
CA VAL A 300 -5.12 15.49 14.36
C VAL A 300 -4.66 16.18 15.65
N VAL A 301 -3.49 16.82 15.59
CA VAL A 301 -2.94 17.61 16.69
C VAL A 301 -2.87 19.08 16.25
N PRO A 302 -3.40 20.03 17.04
CA PRO A 302 -3.28 21.45 16.75
C PRO A 302 -1.83 21.89 16.53
N PHE A 303 -1.59 22.76 15.55
CA PHE A 303 -0.27 23.36 15.25
C PHE A 303 0.86 22.39 14.89
N GLN A 304 0.54 21.14 14.52
CA GLN A 304 1.50 20.23 13.90
C GLN A 304 1.29 20.14 12.39
N TYR A 305 2.38 19.86 11.67
CA TYR A 305 2.41 19.83 10.21
C TYR A 305 2.97 18.51 9.68
N ILE A 306 2.46 18.12 8.52
CA ILE A 306 3.00 17.09 7.63
C ILE A 306 3.76 17.85 6.54
N PHE A 307 5.03 17.51 6.36
CA PHE A 307 5.88 18.06 5.31
C PHE A 307 5.94 17.07 4.15
N PHE A 308 5.79 17.58 2.94
CA PHE A 308 6.00 16.89 1.69
C PHE A 308 7.27 17.43 1.08
N VAL A 309 8.23 16.55 0.82
CA VAL A 309 9.52 16.92 0.25
C VAL A 309 9.76 16.09 -1.00
N GLU A 310 10.08 16.78 -2.07
CA GLU A 310 10.52 16.19 -3.32
C GLU A 310 12.02 16.37 -3.49
N PHE A 311 12.68 15.31 -3.96
CA PHE A 311 14.11 15.31 -4.18
C PHE A 311 14.52 14.46 -5.38
N GLU A 312 15.70 14.74 -5.91
CA GLU A 312 16.31 13.99 -7.02
C GLU A 312 16.89 12.66 -6.52
N GLY A 313 16.53 11.56 -7.18
CA GLY A 313 16.94 10.20 -6.86
C GLY A 313 15.77 9.29 -6.50
N SER A 314 16.04 7.99 -6.48
CA SER A 314 15.07 6.95 -6.15
C SER A 314 15.68 5.85 -5.30
N ARG A 315 14.97 5.42 -4.26
CA ARG A 315 15.35 4.25 -3.44
C ARG A 315 15.32 2.94 -4.25
N LEU A 316 14.51 2.87 -5.30
CA LEU A 316 14.37 1.68 -6.14
C LEU A 316 15.57 1.49 -7.08
N HIS A 317 16.24 2.60 -7.45
CA HIS A 317 17.44 2.62 -8.27
C HIS A 317 18.49 3.58 -7.70
N ASP A 318 19.15 3.15 -6.62
CA ASP A 318 20.17 3.91 -5.89
C ASP A 318 21.55 3.25 -6.02
N PRO A 319 22.24 3.36 -7.17
CA PRO A 319 23.54 2.72 -7.36
C PRO A 319 24.63 3.26 -6.42
N SER A 320 24.54 4.54 -6.02
CA SER A 320 25.50 5.20 -5.11
C SER A 320 25.17 4.96 -3.62
N GLY A 321 23.95 4.53 -3.30
CA GLY A 321 23.47 4.31 -1.94
C GLY A 321 23.19 5.61 -1.18
N MET A 322 23.24 6.77 -1.83
CA MET A 322 23.13 8.07 -1.18
C MET A 322 21.69 8.39 -0.76
N VAL A 323 20.71 8.01 -1.59
CA VAL A 323 19.29 8.17 -1.27
C VAL A 323 18.97 7.35 -0.03
N THR A 324 19.40 6.09 0.02
CA THR A 324 19.19 5.22 1.17
C THR A 324 19.83 5.79 2.44
N LYS A 325 21.09 6.25 2.38
CA LYS A 325 21.78 6.86 3.53
C LYS A 325 21.11 8.15 4.02
N THR A 326 20.55 8.93 3.10
CA THR A 326 19.79 10.14 3.44
C THR A 326 18.50 9.78 4.14
N LEU A 327 17.80 8.77 3.60
CA LEU A 327 16.57 8.25 4.17
C LEU A 327 16.80 7.75 5.60
N ASP A 328 17.83 6.91 5.80
CA ASP A 328 18.25 6.41 7.10
C ASP A 328 18.67 7.52 8.08
N ALA A 329 19.14 8.67 7.59
CA ALA A 329 19.58 9.78 8.45
C ALA A 329 18.43 10.69 8.89
N LEU A 330 17.36 10.85 8.08
CA LEU A 330 16.22 11.67 8.52
C LEU A 330 15.43 11.02 9.66
N GLU A 331 15.53 9.70 9.80
CA GLU A 331 14.85 8.91 10.84
C GLU A 331 15.15 9.40 12.25
N ASP A 332 16.35 9.96 12.47
CA ASP A 332 16.78 10.52 13.76
C ASP A 332 16.04 11.83 14.11
N PHE A 333 15.35 12.46 13.14
CA PHE A 333 14.79 13.82 13.27
C PHE A 333 13.29 13.92 13.00
N VAL A 334 12.65 12.86 12.47
CA VAL A 334 11.21 12.85 12.17
C VAL A 334 10.44 12.01 13.18
N GLN A 335 9.21 12.45 13.50
CA GLN A 335 8.28 11.67 14.33
C GLN A 335 7.73 10.45 13.58
N SER A 336 7.56 10.58 12.27
CA SER A 336 7.06 9.54 11.38
C SER A 336 7.38 9.89 9.93
N TRP A 337 7.69 8.92 9.07
CA TRP A 337 7.76 9.10 7.61
C TRP A 337 7.21 7.86 6.89
N ARG A 338 6.50 8.07 5.77
CA ARG A 338 5.70 6.99 5.16
C ARG A 338 6.50 6.13 4.18
N TRP A 339 6.71 4.86 4.53
CA TRP A 339 6.91 3.72 3.62
C TRP A 339 6.10 2.51 4.15
N LEU A 340 5.35 1.79 3.30
CA LEU A 340 4.34 0.71 3.54
C LEU A 340 4.32 -0.10 4.87
N ALA A 341 3.13 -0.25 5.49
CA ALA A 341 2.87 -1.14 6.63
C ALA A 341 3.35 -2.59 6.42
N THR A 342 3.94 -3.20 7.46
CA THR A 342 4.50 -4.56 7.40
C THR A 342 3.56 -5.62 8.00
N PRO A 343 3.59 -6.89 7.56
CA PRO A 343 2.68 -7.94 8.06
C PRO A 343 2.71 -8.14 9.58
N TRP A 344 3.87 -8.01 10.24
CA TRP A 344 3.97 -8.14 11.69
C TRP A 344 3.27 -6.99 12.44
N HIS A 345 3.30 -5.77 11.88
CA HIS A 345 2.62 -4.62 12.44
C HIS A 345 1.10 -4.79 12.37
N LEU A 346 0.59 -5.23 11.21
CA LEU A 346 -0.83 -5.54 11.03
C LEU A 346 -1.29 -6.69 11.94
N LEU A 347 -0.42 -7.69 12.19
CA LEU A 347 -0.69 -8.75 13.15
C LEU A 347 -0.81 -8.18 14.58
N ASN A 348 0.09 -7.30 15.01
CA ASN A 348 -0.02 -6.68 16.34
C ASN A 348 -1.29 -5.85 16.48
N ALA A 349 -1.61 -5.01 15.48
CA ALA A 349 -2.86 -4.24 15.47
C ALA A 349 -4.09 -5.16 15.52
N THR A 350 -4.04 -6.30 14.83
CA THR A 350 -5.11 -7.31 14.86
C THR A 350 -5.28 -7.96 16.24
N LEU A 351 -4.21 -8.12 17.01
CA LEU A 351 -4.23 -8.79 18.32
C LEU A 351 -4.38 -7.84 19.52
N ALA A 352 -4.16 -6.53 19.31
CA ALA A 352 -4.09 -5.53 20.37
C ALA A 352 -5.31 -5.55 21.31
N GLU A 353 -6.51 -5.63 20.75
CA GLU A 353 -7.77 -5.61 21.49
C GLU A 353 -8.03 -6.89 22.30
N PHE A 354 -7.31 -7.98 21.99
CA PHE A 354 -7.51 -9.28 22.62
C PHE A 354 -6.47 -9.62 23.68
N LEU A 355 -5.32 -8.95 23.68
CA LEU A 355 -4.20 -9.26 24.57
C LEU A 355 -3.93 -8.11 25.53
N PRO A 356 -3.55 -8.39 26.79
CA PRO A 356 -3.12 -7.35 27.72
C PRO A 356 -1.77 -6.79 27.28
N GLN A 357 -1.45 -5.58 27.74
CA GLN A 357 -0.22 -4.86 27.37
C GLN A 357 1.06 -5.65 27.66
N SER A 358 1.07 -6.47 28.73
CA SER A 358 2.20 -7.34 29.07
C SER A 358 2.53 -8.40 28.01
N CYS A 359 1.58 -8.72 27.13
CA CYS A 359 1.74 -9.71 26.08
C CYS A 359 2.18 -9.09 24.74
N TYR A 360 2.16 -7.76 24.61
CA TYR A 360 2.64 -7.09 23.41
C TYR A 360 4.16 -7.28 23.24
N PRO A 361 4.66 -7.27 22.00
CA PRO A 361 6.09 -7.10 21.76
C PRO A 361 6.58 -5.80 22.44
N PRO A 362 7.83 -5.74 22.95
CA PRO A 362 8.35 -4.58 23.68
C PRO A 362 8.28 -3.23 22.95
N VAL A 363 8.12 -3.27 21.62
CA VAL A 363 8.19 -2.13 20.71
C VAL A 363 6.82 -1.76 20.12
N PHE A 364 5.75 -2.45 20.52
CA PHE A 364 4.40 -2.21 20.04
C PHE A 364 3.56 -1.47 21.11
N ASN A 365 2.95 -0.37 20.70
CA ASN A 365 2.02 0.42 21.50
C ASN A 365 0.71 0.61 20.73
N PRO A 366 -0.42 0.04 21.18
CA PRO A 366 -1.70 0.18 20.48
C PRO A 366 -2.28 1.59 20.54
N SER A 367 -1.81 2.43 21.47
CA SER A 367 -2.24 3.83 21.57
C SER A 367 -1.60 4.71 20.49
N ASP A 368 -0.53 4.23 19.85
CA ASP A 368 0.16 4.92 18.76
C ASP A 368 0.67 3.89 17.75
N LEU A 369 -0.24 3.44 16.89
CA LEU A 369 0.05 2.46 15.84
C LEU A 369 1.08 3.00 14.84
N VAL A 370 1.10 4.31 14.60
CA VAL A 370 2.02 4.94 13.65
C VAL A 370 3.44 4.94 14.23
N ALA A 371 3.64 5.39 15.47
CA ALA A 371 4.96 5.34 16.11
C ALA A 371 5.48 3.90 16.30
N SER A 372 4.58 2.95 16.56
CA SER A 372 4.93 1.52 16.64
C SER A 372 5.38 0.94 15.30
N TYR A 373 4.92 1.54 14.20
CA TYR A 373 5.34 1.21 12.85
C TYR A 373 6.70 1.83 12.51
N ASP A 374 6.89 3.13 12.78
CA ASP A 374 8.14 3.86 12.52
C ASP A 374 9.34 3.30 13.30
N PHE A 375 9.12 2.78 14.52
CA PHE A 375 10.18 2.15 15.30
C PHE A 375 10.79 0.90 14.60
N ALA A 376 10.00 0.21 13.77
CA ALA A 376 10.42 -0.99 13.06
C ALA A 376 11.25 -0.70 11.81
N SER A 377 10.95 0.41 11.14
CA SER A 377 11.67 0.90 9.97
C SER A 377 12.97 1.59 10.35
N ASN A 378 13.00 2.31 11.49
CA ASN A 378 14.01 3.34 11.77
C ASN A 378 15.29 2.89 12.50
N ARG A 379 15.63 1.59 12.58
CA ARG A 379 16.86 1.14 13.25
C ARG A 379 17.88 0.52 12.30
N LYS A 380 19.12 1.04 12.35
CA LYS A 380 20.35 0.39 11.83
C LYS A 380 20.59 -1.01 12.40
N GLN A 381 19.97 -1.36 13.53
CA GLN A 381 19.90 -2.71 14.08
C GLN A 381 18.54 -3.33 13.76
N GLY A 382 18.54 -4.47 13.07
CA GLY A 382 17.31 -5.17 12.71
C GLY A 382 16.44 -5.48 13.94
N VAL A 383 15.15 -5.17 13.85
CA VAL A 383 14.18 -5.52 14.90
C VAL A 383 13.94 -7.02 14.84
N VAL A 384 14.26 -7.73 15.92
CA VAL A 384 14.00 -9.17 16.02
C VAL A 384 12.50 -9.41 15.93
N LEU A 385 12.11 -10.20 14.93
CA LEU A 385 10.74 -10.60 14.71
C LEU A 385 10.29 -11.49 15.88
N PRO A 386 9.17 -11.17 16.56
CA PRO A 386 8.73 -11.98 17.69
C PRO A 386 8.46 -13.45 17.30
N GLN A 387 8.78 -14.38 18.20
CA GLN A 387 8.58 -15.81 17.97
C GLN A 387 7.10 -16.11 17.68
N GLY A 388 6.86 -16.90 16.63
CA GLY A 388 5.52 -17.15 16.07
C GLY A 388 5.14 -16.25 14.88
N TYR A 389 5.77 -15.09 14.69
CA TYR A 389 5.30 -14.13 13.68
C TYR A 389 5.76 -14.46 12.26
N HIS A 390 6.70 -15.40 12.08
CA HIS A 390 7.07 -15.95 10.76
C HIS A 390 5.86 -16.49 9.97
N LEU A 391 4.77 -16.86 10.66
CA LEU A 391 3.54 -17.36 10.04
C LEU A 391 2.88 -16.38 9.05
N VAL A 392 3.03 -15.06 9.26
CA VAL A 392 2.49 -14.03 8.35
C VAL A 392 3.48 -13.58 7.26
N TYR A 393 4.68 -14.15 7.22
CA TYR A 393 5.71 -13.82 6.22
C TYR A 393 5.94 -14.93 5.21
N PHE A 394 5.72 -16.18 5.61
CA PHE A 394 5.93 -17.34 4.75
C PHE A 394 4.61 -18.12 4.56
N PRO A 395 3.53 -17.51 4.04
CA PRO A 395 2.34 -18.27 3.66
C PRO A 395 2.60 -19.05 2.35
N PRO A 396 1.85 -20.13 2.09
CA PRO A 396 1.82 -20.76 0.76
C PRO A 396 1.39 -19.75 -0.32
N ALA A 397 2.18 -19.62 -1.38
CA ALA A 397 1.89 -18.71 -2.50
C ALA A 397 1.21 -19.47 -3.65
N VAL A 398 -0.02 -19.94 -3.42
CA VAL A 398 -0.80 -20.72 -4.40
C VAL A 398 -1.88 -19.83 -5.00
N LEU A 399 -2.04 -19.86 -6.33
CA LEU A 399 -3.10 -19.14 -7.04
C LEU A 399 -4.48 -19.73 -6.71
N SER A 400 -5.54 -18.95 -6.86
CA SER A 400 -6.92 -19.41 -6.63
C SER A 400 -7.28 -20.67 -7.43
N SER A 401 -6.72 -20.84 -8.63
CA SER A 401 -6.91 -22.04 -9.47
C SER A 401 -6.26 -23.31 -8.91
N GLY A 402 -5.36 -23.18 -7.93
CA GLY A 402 -4.66 -24.29 -7.27
C GLY A 402 -5.19 -24.61 -5.86
N LEU A 403 -6.26 -23.93 -5.44
CA LEU A 403 -6.96 -24.21 -4.19
C LEU A 403 -7.93 -25.39 -4.36
N LEU A 404 -8.06 -26.17 -3.29
CA LEU A 404 -9.07 -27.21 -3.14
C LEU A 404 -10.46 -26.59 -2.92
N PRO A 405 -11.56 -27.36 -3.05
CA PRO A 405 -12.93 -26.84 -2.91
C PRO A 405 -13.23 -26.16 -1.57
N ASP A 406 -12.51 -26.54 -0.51
CA ASP A 406 -12.61 -25.92 0.83
C ASP A 406 -11.73 -24.66 0.98
N GLY A 407 -11.04 -24.22 -0.07
CA GLY A 407 -10.14 -23.07 -0.07
C GLY A 407 -8.73 -23.36 0.48
N THR A 408 -8.42 -24.61 0.82
CA THR A 408 -7.06 -25.00 1.21
C THR A 408 -6.14 -25.15 0.00
N ASP A 409 -4.83 -24.98 0.19
CA ASP A 409 -3.85 -25.22 -0.87
C ASP A 409 -3.62 -26.72 -1.12
N SER A 410 -3.23 -27.06 -2.35
CA SER A 410 -2.98 -28.44 -2.78
C SER A 410 -1.57 -28.98 -2.50
N LEU A 411 -0.65 -28.18 -1.94
CA LEU A 411 0.79 -28.51 -1.87
C LEU A 411 1.10 -29.79 -1.09
N HIS A 412 0.35 -30.05 -0.02
CA HIS A 412 0.54 -31.21 0.87
C HIS A 412 -0.61 -32.21 0.79
N SER A 413 -1.57 -31.97 -0.10
CA SER A 413 -2.75 -32.81 -0.22
C SER A 413 -2.36 -34.17 -0.82
N PRO A 414 -2.78 -35.29 -0.22
CA PRO A 414 -2.63 -36.61 -0.84
C PRO A 414 -3.60 -36.82 -2.01
N GLY A 415 -4.49 -35.85 -2.29
CA GLY A 415 -5.52 -35.93 -3.33
C GLY A 415 -6.81 -36.62 -2.87
N PRO A 416 -7.83 -36.69 -3.74
CA PRO A 416 -9.07 -37.41 -3.46
C PRO A 416 -8.78 -38.86 -3.05
N PRO A 417 -9.50 -39.42 -2.06
CA PRO A 417 -10.73 -38.89 -1.43
C PRO A 417 -10.49 -37.97 -0.21
N PHE A 418 -9.25 -37.60 0.11
CA PHE A 418 -8.93 -36.86 1.35
C PHE A 418 -8.97 -35.34 1.14
N VAL A 419 -10.19 -34.81 1.03
CA VAL A 419 -10.44 -33.41 0.68
C VAL A 419 -10.55 -32.45 1.88
N ARG A 420 -10.60 -32.99 3.11
CA ARG A 420 -10.73 -32.18 4.33
C ARG A 420 -9.39 -32.11 5.06
N ARG A 421 -8.99 -30.93 5.54
CA ARG A 421 -7.66 -30.70 6.16
C ARG A 421 -7.75 -30.03 7.53
N LEU A 422 -7.00 -30.52 8.51
CA LEU A 422 -6.80 -29.83 9.79
C LEU A 422 -5.33 -29.72 10.18
N TRP A 423 -5.04 -28.73 11.01
CA TRP A 423 -3.72 -28.55 11.65
C TRP A 423 -3.70 -29.30 12.98
N ALA A 424 -2.96 -30.42 13.05
CA ALA A 424 -2.91 -31.28 14.23
C ALA A 424 -1.90 -30.81 15.28
N GLY A 425 -0.85 -30.08 14.89
CA GLY A 425 0.19 -29.60 15.81
C GLY A 425 1.51 -29.37 15.10
N GLY A 426 2.59 -29.37 15.87
CA GLY A 426 3.93 -29.20 15.32
C GLY A 426 5.01 -28.96 16.36
N SER A 427 6.19 -28.62 15.86
CA SER A 427 7.33 -28.21 16.68
C SER A 427 8.10 -27.07 16.03
N LEU A 428 8.73 -26.23 16.85
CA LEU A 428 9.58 -25.12 16.42
C LEU A 428 10.89 -25.18 17.19
N THR A 429 12.01 -24.99 16.49
CA THR A 429 13.36 -24.86 17.06
C THR A 429 13.98 -23.56 16.56
N PHE A 430 14.39 -22.70 17.49
CA PHE A 430 14.91 -21.37 17.19
C PHE A 430 16.42 -21.30 17.41
N ASN A 431 17.11 -20.48 16.60
CA ASN A 431 18.54 -20.27 16.75
C ASN A 431 18.85 -19.27 17.87
N LEU A 432 19.49 -19.69 18.97
CA LEU A 432 19.73 -18.82 20.13
C LEU A 432 20.70 -17.65 19.89
N SER A 433 21.38 -17.60 18.74
CA SER A 433 22.20 -16.45 18.34
C SER A 433 21.33 -15.30 17.87
N GLU A 434 21.45 -14.13 18.49
CA GLU A 434 20.71 -12.91 18.09
C GLU A 434 20.92 -12.53 16.62
N LYS A 435 22.12 -12.80 16.08
CA LYS A 435 22.47 -12.57 14.66
C LYS A 435 21.68 -13.43 13.69
N ARG A 436 21.24 -14.60 14.15
CA ARG A 436 20.56 -15.61 13.34
C ARG A 436 19.06 -15.61 13.58
N GLN A 437 18.55 -14.88 14.57
CA GLN A 437 17.12 -14.68 14.72
C GLN A 437 16.53 -14.01 13.47
N LEU A 438 15.24 -14.25 13.20
CA LEU A 438 14.54 -13.53 12.14
C LEU A 438 14.45 -12.06 12.55
N GLN A 439 14.82 -11.17 11.63
CA GLN A 439 14.78 -9.74 11.86
C GLN A 439 13.99 -9.07 10.74
N VAL A 440 13.17 -8.09 11.11
CA VAL A 440 12.58 -7.16 10.15
C VAL A 440 13.71 -6.26 9.68
N THR A 441 14.30 -6.66 8.57
CA THR A 441 15.39 -5.98 7.87
C THR A 441 15.02 -5.99 6.40
N GLY A 442 15.50 -5.04 5.60
CA GLY A 442 15.33 -5.07 4.14
C GLY A 442 16.04 -6.23 3.43
N ARG A 443 16.47 -7.27 4.17
CA ARG A 443 17.22 -8.43 3.68
C ARG A 443 16.28 -9.54 3.24
N LEU A 444 16.74 -10.32 2.27
CA LEU A 444 16.00 -11.48 1.80
C LEU A 444 15.98 -12.59 2.86
N ALA A 445 14.79 -12.98 3.30
CA ALA A 445 14.57 -14.21 4.05
C ALA A 445 13.97 -15.28 3.13
N SER A 446 14.35 -16.54 3.34
CA SER A 446 13.89 -17.67 2.55
C SER A 446 13.30 -18.75 3.43
N CYS A 447 12.27 -19.42 2.93
CA CYS A 447 11.70 -20.63 3.51
C CYS A 447 11.78 -21.75 2.48
N ALA A 448 12.45 -22.85 2.82
CA ALA A 448 12.32 -24.12 2.11
C ALA A 448 11.40 -25.05 2.89
N GLU A 449 10.65 -25.87 2.18
CA GLU A 449 9.66 -26.75 2.76
C GLU A 449 9.66 -28.09 2.04
N ASP A 450 9.67 -29.17 2.82
CA ASP A 450 9.63 -30.54 2.32
C ASP A 450 8.68 -31.40 3.17
N ILE A 451 8.11 -32.45 2.58
CA ILE A 451 7.35 -33.48 3.30
C ILE A 451 8.36 -34.49 3.86
N THR A 452 8.32 -34.74 5.18
CA THR A 452 9.29 -35.60 5.88
C THR A 452 8.72 -36.95 6.26
N HIS A 453 7.46 -36.99 6.71
CA HIS A 453 6.83 -38.24 7.15
C HIS A 453 5.36 -38.27 6.74
N LEU A 454 4.93 -39.39 6.18
CA LEU A 454 3.53 -39.73 5.93
C LEU A 454 3.12 -40.90 6.82
N HIS A 455 1.99 -40.79 7.52
CA HIS A 455 1.48 -41.88 8.36
C HIS A 455 -0.05 -41.96 8.23
N ILE A 456 -0.57 -43.15 7.93
CA ILE A 456 -2.01 -43.40 7.84
C ILE A 456 -2.50 -44.05 9.14
N LYS A 457 -3.58 -43.53 9.72
CA LYS A 457 -4.20 -44.10 10.92
C LYS A 457 -5.71 -44.20 10.73
N GLY A 458 -6.30 -45.31 11.15
CA GLY A 458 -7.75 -45.50 11.12
C GLY A 458 -8.11 -46.92 10.72
N THR A 459 -9.40 -47.16 10.54
CA THR A 459 -9.94 -48.37 9.95
C THR A 459 -10.30 -48.12 8.48
N GLU A 460 -10.46 -49.16 7.70
CA GLU A 460 -10.85 -49.05 6.29
C GLU A 460 -12.14 -48.21 6.15
N GLY A 461 -12.09 -47.17 5.32
CA GLY A 461 -13.19 -46.21 5.13
C GLY A 461 -13.19 -44.98 6.06
N ASP A 462 -12.47 -44.99 7.19
CA ASP A 462 -12.29 -43.83 8.10
C ASP A 462 -10.78 -43.56 8.35
N GLU A 463 -9.97 -43.74 7.31
CA GLU A 463 -8.54 -43.47 7.40
C GLU A 463 -8.25 -41.97 7.45
N LYS A 464 -7.23 -41.61 8.23
CA LYS A 464 -6.68 -40.26 8.33
C LYS A 464 -5.24 -40.28 7.88
N VAL A 465 -4.89 -39.39 6.95
CA VAL A 465 -3.53 -39.24 6.44
C VAL A 465 -2.85 -38.11 7.20
N PHE A 466 -1.85 -38.44 8.00
CA PHE A 466 -1.00 -37.47 8.68
C PHE A 466 0.20 -37.15 7.80
N VAL A 467 0.36 -35.87 7.47
CA VAL A 467 1.45 -35.34 6.65
C VAL A 467 2.29 -34.42 7.54
N SER A 468 3.53 -34.82 7.79
CA SER A 468 4.51 -33.98 8.49
C SER A 468 5.34 -33.20 7.49
N THR A 469 5.27 -31.87 7.54
CA THR A 469 6.08 -30.98 6.71
C THR A 469 7.15 -30.31 7.55
N ARG A 470 8.36 -30.18 7.00
CA ARG A 470 9.49 -29.50 7.62
C ARG A 470 9.75 -28.22 6.86
N ARG A 471 9.87 -27.10 7.57
CA ARG A 471 10.15 -25.77 7.03
C ARG A 471 11.45 -25.26 7.63
N GLN A 472 12.38 -24.94 6.76
CA GLN A 472 13.68 -24.38 7.11
C GLN A 472 13.69 -22.91 6.70
N ILE A 473 13.78 -22.01 7.68
CA ILE A 473 13.70 -20.56 7.47
C ILE A 473 15.02 -19.92 7.88
N GLY A 474 15.59 -19.10 7.00
CA GLY A 474 16.84 -18.38 7.24
C GLY A 474 16.91 -17.04 6.51
N VAL A 475 17.83 -16.18 6.96
CA VAL A 475 18.12 -14.87 6.37
C VAL A 475 19.44 -14.94 5.59
N ASP A 476 19.47 -14.42 4.37
CA ASP A 476 20.68 -14.36 3.56
C ASP A 476 21.72 -13.44 4.23
N PRO A 477 22.95 -13.92 4.53
CA PRO A 477 23.95 -13.15 5.25
C PRO A 477 24.58 -12.00 4.44
N GLY A 478 24.32 -11.86 3.13
CA GLY A 478 25.09 -10.92 2.29
C GLY A 478 24.39 -10.31 1.09
N ARG A 479 23.06 -10.38 0.95
CA ARG A 479 22.35 -9.74 -0.18
C ARG A 479 21.24 -8.81 0.29
N ASP A 480 21.48 -7.51 0.16
CA ASP A 480 20.39 -6.55 -0.03
C ASP A 480 19.65 -6.92 -1.31
N VAL A 481 18.32 -6.73 -1.32
CA VAL A 481 17.42 -7.22 -2.37
C VAL A 481 17.70 -6.51 -3.70
N LYS A 482 18.69 -7.00 -4.47
CA LYS A 482 18.82 -6.77 -5.90
C LYS A 482 18.28 -7.99 -6.63
N CYS A 483 17.12 -7.85 -7.28
CA CYS A 483 16.41 -8.92 -7.97
C CYS A 483 17.19 -9.47 -9.19
N GLY A 484 18.03 -10.49 -8.97
CA GLY A 484 18.68 -11.26 -10.03
C GLY A 484 17.92 -12.54 -10.46
N PRO A 485 18.28 -13.16 -11.61
CA PRO A 485 17.50 -14.20 -12.29
C PRO A 485 17.33 -15.52 -11.51
N ARG A 486 16.13 -16.13 -11.66
CA ARG A 486 15.60 -17.32 -10.96
C ARG A 486 16.57 -18.51 -10.79
N LYS A 487 17.44 -18.80 -11.76
CA LYS A 487 18.34 -19.97 -11.73
C LYS A 487 19.41 -19.89 -10.62
N ARG A 488 19.86 -18.68 -10.23
CA ARG A 488 20.85 -18.49 -9.15
C ARG A 488 20.26 -18.67 -7.74
N ARG A 489 18.94 -18.51 -7.56
CA ARG A 489 18.26 -18.63 -6.25
C ARG A 489 18.19 -20.08 -5.75
N LYS A 490 17.96 -21.05 -6.64
CA LYS A 490 17.84 -22.48 -6.28
C LYS A 490 19.17 -23.09 -5.80
N ALA A 491 20.30 -22.66 -6.39
CA ALA A 491 21.63 -23.09 -6.00
C ALA A 491 22.05 -22.50 -4.64
N ALA A 492 21.84 -21.19 -4.43
CA ALA A 492 22.09 -20.53 -3.15
C ALA A 492 21.20 -21.07 -2.00
N LEU A 493 19.96 -21.48 -2.30
CA LEU A 493 19.08 -22.15 -1.32
C LEU A 493 19.68 -23.49 -0.86
N ARG A 494 20.16 -24.34 -1.79
CA ARG A 494 20.79 -25.63 -1.45
C ARG A 494 22.08 -25.43 -0.64
N GLU A 495 22.85 -24.41 -0.96
CA GLU A 495 24.13 -24.10 -0.31
C GLU A 495 23.93 -23.50 1.10
N MET A 496 22.89 -22.68 1.31
CA MET A 496 22.55 -22.11 2.63
C MET A 496 21.86 -23.10 3.58
N LEU A 497 21.02 -24.00 3.05
CA LEU A 497 20.13 -24.82 3.87
C LEU A 497 20.77 -26.12 4.36
N GLY A 498 21.82 -26.61 3.67
CA GLY A 498 22.57 -27.81 4.06
C GLY A 498 21.71 -29.09 4.12
N ASP A 499 22.35 -30.25 4.01
CA ASP A 499 21.66 -31.53 4.21
C ASP A 499 21.62 -31.83 5.72
N THR A 500 20.64 -31.27 6.44
CA THR A 500 20.47 -31.59 7.87
C THR A 500 19.88 -32.99 7.99
N SER A 501 20.74 -33.98 8.29
CA SER A 501 20.33 -35.36 8.57
C SER A 501 19.54 -35.48 9.88
N ASP A 502 18.62 -36.45 9.90
CA ASP A 502 17.54 -36.69 10.88
C ASP A 502 17.98 -37.09 12.32
N ASN A 503 19.06 -36.53 12.88
CA ASN A 503 19.43 -36.80 14.28
C ASN A 503 19.13 -35.61 15.21
N ASP A 504 18.55 -35.92 16.37
CA ASP A 504 18.01 -35.04 17.43
C ASP A 504 18.95 -33.93 17.98
N ASN A 505 20.17 -33.80 17.46
CA ASN A 505 21.03 -32.62 17.64
C ASN A 505 20.98 -31.76 16.37
N VAL A 506 19.93 -30.96 16.22
CA VAL A 506 19.76 -30.06 15.08
C VAL A 506 20.88 -29.03 15.08
N ASN A 507 21.90 -29.23 14.24
CA ASN A 507 22.84 -28.17 13.90
C ASN A 507 22.08 -27.12 13.10
N MET A 508 21.60 -26.09 13.78
CA MET A 508 20.83 -24.99 13.18
C MET A 508 21.63 -24.22 12.12
N GLY A 509 22.97 -24.37 12.08
CA GLY A 509 23.82 -23.78 11.05
C GLY A 509 23.49 -22.31 10.78
N MET A 510 23.06 -22.02 9.55
CA MET A 510 22.64 -20.69 9.11
C MET A 510 21.14 -20.40 9.27
N LEU A 511 20.35 -21.37 9.72
CA LEU A 511 18.90 -21.24 9.90
C LEU A 511 18.57 -20.36 11.10
N SER A 512 17.48 -19.61 10.94
CA SER A 512 16.85 -18.83 12.00
C SER A 512 15.82 -19.66 12.76
N LEU A 513 15.06 -20.49 12.02
CA LEU A 513 13.96 -21.28 12.53
C LEU A 513 13.82 -22.57 11.73
N LEU A 514 13.70 -23.69 12.45
CA LEU A 514 13.23 -24.95 11.93
C LEU A 514 11.82 -25.21 12.48
N GLU A 515 10.84 -25.35 11.61
CA GLU A 515 9.44 -25.64 11.96
C GLU A 515 9.04 -27.01 11.39
N THR A 516 8.36 -27.82 12.19
CA THR A 516 7.66 -29.03 11.73
C THR A 516 6.17 -28.82 11.93
N ARG A 517 5.38 -29.06 10.90
CA ARG A 517 3.91 -29.00 10.96
C ARG A 517 3.34 -30.38 10.76
N GLN A 518 2.29 -30.70 11.50
CA GLN A 518 1.52 -31.91 11.31
C GLN A 518 0.14 -31.54 10.78
N LEU A 519 -0.10 -31.88 9.52
CA LEU A 519 -1.40 -31.75 8.88
C LEU A 519 -2.10 -33.11 8.93
N VAL A 520 -3.41 -33.12 9.10
CA VAL A 520 -4.23 -34.31 8.98
C VAL A 520 -5.26 -34.11 7.89
N PHE A 521 -5.30 -35.06 6.97
CA PHE A 521 -6.27 -35.10 5.88
C PHE A 521 -7.28 -36.21 6.14
N MET A 522 -8.53 -35.91 5.87
CA MET A 522 -9.68 -36.77 6.12
C MET A 522 -10.56 -36.80 4.87
N ARG A 523 -11.33 -37.88 4.74
CA ARG A 523 -12.34 -38.00 3.69
C ARG A 523 -13.45 -36.97 3.87
N GLU A 524 -14.15 -36.66 2.78
CA GLU A 524 -15.39 -35.89 2.82
C GLU A 524 -16.40 -36.48 3.80
N LYS A 525 -17.31 -35.64 4.26
CA LYS A 525 -18.33 -36.00 5.25
C LYS A 525 -19.71 -35.80 4.63
N SER A 526 -20.63 -36.73 4.89
CA SER A 526 -22.04 -36.55 4.50
C SER A 526 -22.71 -35.49 5.38
N ARG A 527 -23.84 -34.92 4.93
CA ARG A 527 -24.59 -33.94 5.73
C ARG A 527 -25.15 -34.57 7.01
N GLU A 528 -25.53 -35.84 6.93
CA GLU A 528 -26.02 -36.63 8.05
C GLU A 528 -24.93 -36.81 9.10
N GLU A 529 -23.72 -37.22 8.70
CA GLU A 529 -22.56 -37.34 9.58
C GLU A 529 -22.16 -35.99 10.20
N ALA A 530 -22.21 -34.90 9.44
CA ALA A 530 -21.94 -33.55 9.94
C ALA A 530 -22.95 -33.14 11.02
N SER A 531 -24.24 -33.44 10.81
CA SER A 531 -25.32 -33.21 11.77
C SER A 531 -25.17 -34.07 13.04
N GLU A 532 -24.73 -35.32 12.91
CA GLU A 532 -24.43 -36.18 14.05
C GLU A 532 -23.25 -35.65 14.89
N ASP A 533 -22.19 -35.18 14.24
CA ASP A 533 -21.03 -34.62 14.94
C ASP A 533 -21.37 -33.38 15.77
N LEU A 534 -22.31 -32.54 15.30
CA LEU A 534 -22.84 -31.42 16.08
C LEU A 534 -23.55 -31.86 17.37
N LYS A 535 -24.14 -33.07 17.38
CA LYS A 535 -24.84 -33.65 18.53
C LYS A 535 -23.89 -34.40 19.49
N LYS A 536 -22.71 -34.81 19.02
CA LYS A 536 -21.73 -35.55 19.84
C LYS A 536 -21.11 -34.65 20.90
N VAL A 537 -21.18 -35.08 22.16
CA VAL A 537 -20.45 -34.47 23.26
C VAL A 537 -19.00 -34.97 23.22
N SER A 538 -18.06 -34.07 22.98
CA SER A 538 -16.64 -34.42 22.93
C SER A 538 -16.11 -34.78 24.32
N LYS A 539 -15.25 -35.80 24.39
CA LYS A 539 -14.60 -36.19 25.65
C LYS A 539 -13.62 -35.11 26.11
N VAL A 540 -13.99 -34.40 27.17
CA VAL A 540 -13.20 -33.29 27.73
C VAL A 540 -12.03 -33.83 28.56
N ILE A 541 -10.80 -33.47 28.20
CA ILE A 541 -9.60 -33.77 28.99
C ILE A 541 -9.25 -32.53 29.80
N LYS A 542 -9.45 -32.56 31.12
CA LYS A 542 -9.20 -31.39 31.97
C LYS A 542 -7.70 -31.17 32.22
N PRO A 543 -7.27 -29.91 32.42
CA PRO A 543 -5.93 -29.60 32.90
C PRO A 543 -5.61 -30.23 34.24
N ILE A 544 -4.41 -30.80 34.33
CA ILE A 544 -3.88 -31.41 35.56
C ILE A 544 -3.25 -30.34 36.46
N HIS A 545 -2.69 -29.29 35.84
CA HIS A 545 -1.97 -28.24 36.53
C HIS A 545 -2.74 -26.93 36.55
N THR A 546 -2.56 -26.18 37.62
CA THR A 546 -2.95 -24.77 37.71
C THR A 546 -1.91 -23.90 36.98
N PRO A 547 -2.35 -22.91 36.19
CA PRO A 547 -1.42 -21.98 35.54
C PRO A 547 -0.82 -20.99 36.54
N ASP A 548 0.42 -20.57 36.29
CA ASP A 548 1.04 -19.42 36.98
C ASP A 548 0.51 -18.10 36.42
N PHE A 549 0.20 -18.08 35.11
CA PHE A 549 -0.35 -16.94 34.40
C PHE A 549 -1.36 -17.38 33.35
N SER A 550 -2.43 -16.61 33.16
CA SER A 550 -3.41 -16.90 32.12
C SER A 550 -4.09 -15.66 31.57
N VAL A 551 -4.53 -15.74 30.32
CA VAL A 551 -5.28 -14.68 29.63
C VAL A 551 -6.51 -15.32 28.99
N SER A 552 -7.69 -14.76 29.27
CA SER A 552 -8.95 -15.14 28.61
C SER A 552 -9.18 -14.25 27.40
N ILE A 553 -9.57 -14.84 26.27
CA ILE A 553 -9.93 -14.12 25.04
C ILE A 553 -11.17 -14.74 24.42
N THR A 554 -11.97 -13.93 23.73
CA THR A 554 -13.12 -14.40 22.94
C THR A 554 -12.88 -14.03 21.47
N PRO A 555 -12.41 -14.95 20.61
CA PRO A 555 -12.11 -14.65 19.22
C PRO A 555 -13.36 -14.21 18.45
N THR A 556 -13.28 -13.11 17.72
CA THR A 556 -14.39 -12.64 16.87
C THR A 556 -14.23 -13.16 15.42
N PRO A 557 -15.31 -13.21 14.63
CA PRO A 557 -15.21 -13.46 13.19
C PRO A 557 -14.24 -12.49 12.48
N ALA A 558 -14.18 -11.23 12.92
CA ALA A 558 -13.25 -10.24 12.37
C ALA A 558 -11.79 -10.56 12.67
N LEU A 559 -11.45 -11.04 13.88
CA LEU A 559 -10.11 -11.51 14.22
C LEU A 559 -9.70 -12.68 13.32
N ILE A 560 -10.59 -13.68 13.18
CA ILE A 560 -10.35 -14.87 12.37
C ILE A 560 -10.15 -14.47 10.90
N PHE A 561 -10.99 -13.58 10.36
CA PHE A 561 -10.87 -13.08 9.00
C PHE A 561 -9.56 -12.31 8.77
N ARG A 562 -9.22 -11.35 9.63
CA ARG A 562 -7.98 -10.56 9.51
C ARG A 562 -6.75 -11.45 9.54
N PHE A 563 -6.72 -12.46 10.42
CA PHE A 563 -5.63 -13.42 10.47
C PHE A 563 -5.55 -14.30 9.21
N SER A 564 -6.70 -14.73 8.69
CA SER A 564 -6.77 -15.44 7.40
C SER A 564 -6.21 -14.59 6.25
N ALA A 565 -6.53 -13.29 6.19
CA ALA A 565 -5.98 -12.38 5.20
C ALA A 565 -4.45 -12.22 5.34
N LEU A 566 -3.96 -12.02 6.56
CA LEU A 566 -2.51 -11.89 6.84
C LEU A 566 -1.70 -13.15 6.54
N THR A 567 -2.33 -14.33 6.61
CA THR A 567 -1.68 -15.62 6.34
C THR A 567 -2.03 -16.20 4.97
N PHE A 568 -2.74 -15.44 4.13
CA PHE A 568 -3.22 -15.88 2.82
C PHE A 568 -3.96 -17.24 2.88
N ASN A 569 -4.73 -17.43 3.95
CA ASN A 569 -5.42 -18.68 4.26
C ASN A 569 -6.92 -18.55 3.96
N ALA A 570 -7.33 -19.07 2.79
CA ALA A 570 -8.69 -19.04 2.29
C ALA A 570 -9.58 -20.22 2.74
N HIS A 571 -9.15 -21.01 3.73
CA HIS A 571 -9.88 -22.19 4.16
C HIS A 571 -11.26 -21.84 4.75
N ALA A 572 -12.31 -22.41 4.16
CA ALA A 572 -13.72 -22.05 4.36
C ALA A 572 -14.17 -22.18 5.82
N ILE A 573 -13.61 -23.11 6.61
CA ILE A 573 -13.95 -23.25 8.04
C ILE A 573 -13.63 -22.00 8.89
N HIS A 574 -12.84 -21.07 8.36
CA HIS A 574 -12.49 -19.80 9.01
C HIS A 574 -13.30 -18.61 8.50
N LEU A 575 -13.99 -18.76 7.36
CA LEU A 575 -14.60 -17.66 6.61
C LEU A 575 -16.12 -17.80 6.49
N ASP A 576 -16.59 -19.03 6.29
CA ASP A 576 -17.99 -19.34 6.04
C ASP A 576 -18.56 -20.18 7.20
N ARG A 577 -19.42 -19.53 7.99
CA ARG A 577 -20.09 -20.13 9.15
C ARG A 577 -21.03 -21.25 8.73
N GLN A 578 -21.66 -21.13 7.57
CA GLN A 578 -22.59 -22.13 7.07
C GLN A 578 -21.82 -23.36 6.57
N TYR A 579 -20.73 -23.16 5.83
CA TYR A 579 -19.84 -24.26 5.44
C TYR A 579 -19.32 -25.03 6.67
N ALA A 580 -18.80 -24.31 7.68
CA ALA A 580 -18.30 -24.94 8.90
C ALA A 580 -19.36 -25.81 9.59
N ARG A 581 -20.62 -25.39 9.61
CA ARG A 581 -21.73 -26.12 10.24
C ARG A 581 -22.24 -27.27 9.39
N ASP A 582 -22.64 -26.95 8.16
CA ASP A 582 -23.48 -27.82 7.33
C ASP A 582 -22.66 -28.83 6.53
N VAL A 583 -21.38 -28.54 6.29
CA VAL A 583 -20.45 -29.41 5.54
C VAL A 583 -19.48 -30.12 6.48
N GLU A 584 -18.91 -29.37 7.44
CA GLU A 584 -17.84 -29.90 8.29
C GLU A 584 -18.31 -30.42 9.66
N GLY A 585 -19.53 -30.08 10.08
CA GLY A 585 -20.11 -30.50 11.36
C GLY A 585 -19.56 -29.76 12.58
N TYR A 586 -19.12 -28.52 12.40
CA TYR A 586 -18.58 -27.65 13.44
C TYR A 586 -19.60 -26.62 13.94
N ARG A 587 -19.59 -26.30 15.24
CA ARG A 587 -20.61 -25.41 15.83
C ARG A 587 -20.53 -23.96 15.38
N ASN A 588 -19.35 -23.49 14.99
CA ASN A 588 -19.10 -22.12 14.50
C ASN A 588 -17.81 -22.12 13.65
N LEU A 589 -17.40 -20.94 13.19
CA LEU A 589 -16.08 -20.72 12.60
C LEU A 589 -14.96 -21.21 13.53
N LEU A 590 -13.98 -21.89 12.96
CA LEU A 590 -12.83 -22.41 13.70
C LEU A 590 -11.75 -21.36 13.84
N VAL A 591 -11.12 -21.29 15.00
CA VAL A 591 -9.87 -20.56 15.21
C VAL A 591 -8.73 -21.32 14.54
N GLN A 592 -7.90 -20.63 13.75
CA GLN A 592 -6.77 -21.23 13.05
C GLN A 592 -5.76 -21.81 14.05
N GLY A 593 -5.24 -23.02 13.79
CA GLY A 593 -4.11 -23.57 14.56
C GLY A 593 -2.90 -22.62 14.64
N PRO A 594 -2.48 -21.97 13.54
CA PRO A 594 -1.47 -20.93 13.56
C PRO A 594 -1.81 -19.70 14.43
N LEU A 595 -3.09 -19.29 14.49
CA LEU A 595 -3.51 -18.19 15.37
C LEU A 595 -3.35 -18.61 16.84
N SER A 596 -3.78 -19.82 17.19
CA SER A 596 -3.55 -20.40 18.53
C SER A 596 -2.07 -20.42 18.89
N LEU A 597 -1.20 -20.77 17.94
CA LEU A 597 0.26 -20.76 18.14
C LEU A 597 0.79 -19.34 18.43
N VAL A 598 0.38 -18.34 17.65
CA VAL A 598 0.77 -16.92 17.86
C VAL A 598 0.31 -16.42 19.23
N LEU A 599 -0.89 -16.77 19.64
CA LEU A 599 -1.45 -16.40 20.95
C LEU A 599 -0.68 -17.06 22.10
N MET A 600 -0.37 -18.36 21.98
CA MET A 600 0.46 -19.07 22.97
C MET A 600 1.84 -18.43 23.12
N PHE A 601 2.50 -18.07 22.01
CA PHE A 601 3.79 -17.36 22.07
C PHE A 601 3.66 -15.97 22.69
N SER A 602 2.60 -15.23 22.38
CA SER A 602 2.39 -13.87 22.90
C SER A 602 2.18 -13.88 24.42
N VAL A 603 1.39 -14.82 24.93
CA VAL A 603 1.16 -14.99 26.38
C VAL A 603 2.39 -15.55 27.07
N MET A 604 3.04 -16.58 26.50
CA MET A 604 4.27 -17.17 27.06
C MET A 604 5.41 -16.16 27.14
N ARG A 605 5.59 -15.30 26.13
CA ARG A 605 6.63 -14.26 26.12
C ARG A 605 6.55 -13.34 27.34
N SER A 606 5.35 -13.02 27.81
CA SER A 606 5.15 -12.20 29.02
C SER A 606 5.69 -12.84 30.30
N GLN A 607 5.94 -14.15 30.28
CA GLN A 607 6.40 -14.96 31.43
C GLN A 607 7.86 -15.42 31.30
N LEU A 608 8.58 -14.93 30.28
CA LEU A 608 10.02 -15.16 30.13
C LEU A 608 10.79 -14.18 31.01
N LYS A 609 11.88 -14.64 31.62
CA LYS A 609 12.79 -13.77 32.35
C LYS A 609 13.64 -12.96 31.37
N GLN A 610 14.23 -11.86 31.85
CA GLN A 610 15.13 -11.05 31.04
C GLN A 610 16.30 -11.90 30.50
N GLY A 611 16.51 -11.87 29.18
CA GLY A 611 17.53 -12.67 28.49
C GLY A 611 17.14 -14.13 28.19
N GLU A 612 15.92 -14.55 28.53
CA GLU A 612 15.38 -15.84 28.07
C GLU A 612 14.68 -15.71 26.72
N ILE A 613 14.86 -16.73 25.88
CA ILE A 613 14.12 -16.93 24.63
C ILE A 613 13.66 -18.39 24.55
N VAL A 614 12.58 -18.67 23.82
CA VAL A 614 12.14 -20.05 23.59
C VAL A 614 13.11 -20.72 22.61
N ALA A 615 13.83 -21.74 23.07
CA ALA A 615 14.73 -22.53 22.23
C ALA A 615 13.94 -23.55 21.39
N GLN A 616 13.01 -24.24 22.04
CA GLN A 616 12.17 -25.26 21.41
C GLN A 616 10.74 -25.15 21.90
N PHE A 617 9.78 -25.42 21.03
CA PHE A 617 8.37 -25.51 21.38
C PHE A 617 7.72 -26.68 20.65
N LYS A 618 7.05 -27.57 21.38
CA LYS A 618 6.29 -28.69 20.81
C LYS A 618 4.83 -28.55 21.24
N TYR A 619 3.89 -28.66 20.33
CA TYR A 619 2.47 -28.47 20.63
C TYR A 619 1.55 -29.36 19.79
N ARG A 620 0.34 -29.57 20.30
CA ARG A 620 -0.71 -30.37 19.69
C ARG A 620 -2.07 -29.73 19.89
N ASN A 621 -2.85 -29.68 18.82
CA ASN A 621 -4.26 -29.30 18.83
C ASN A 621 -5.07 -30.56 19.15
N LEU A 622 -5.82 -30.52 20.24
CA LEU A 622 -6.55 -31.65 20.81
C LEU A 622 -8.06 -31.54 20.57
N ALA A 623 -8.60 -30.31 20.60
CA ALA A 623 -10.00 -30.02 20.34
C ALA A 623 -10.14 -28.69 19.58
N PRO A 624 -11.21 -28.51 18.78
CA PRO A 624 -11.45 -27.29 18.05
C PRO A 624 -11.74 -26.11 18.99
N LEU A 625 -11.30 -24.93 18.56
CA LEU A 625 -11.60 -23.65 19.18
C LEU A 625 -12.51 -22.86 18.23
N TYR A 626 -13.45 -22.10 18.78
CA TYR A 626 -14.53 -21.48 18.01
C TYR A 626 -14.55 -19.96 18.15
N ALA A 627 -15.03 -19.28 17.11
CA ALA A 627 -15.43 -17.89 17.21
C ALA A 627 -16.55 -17.72 18.24
N GLU A 628 -16.54 -16.59 18.94
CA GLU A 628 -17.55 -16.17 19.92
C GLU A 628 -17.64 -17.09 21.15
N GLU A 629 -16.67 -17.99 21.34
CA GLU A 629 -16.51 -18.79 22.55
C GLU A 629 -15.24 -18.34 23.30
N GLU A 630 -15.37 -18.11 24.62
CA GLU A 630 -14.20 -17.78 25.44
C GLU A 630 -13.22 -18.95 25.47
N MET A 631 -11.94 -18.62 25.30
CA MET A 631 -10.83 -19.53 25.53
C MET A 631 -9.78 -18.89 26.44
N LYS A 632 -9.11 -19.72 27.24
CA LYS A 632 -8.11 -19.27 28.20
C LYS A 632 -6.73 -19.84 27.87
N ILE A 633 -5.79 -18.97 27.52
CA ILE A 633 -4.39 -19.34 27.30
C ILE A 633 -3.68 -19.33 28.65
N CYS A 634 -3.00 -20.43 28.97
CA CYS A 634 -2.42 -20.73 30.27
C CYS A 634 -0.93 -21.02 30.11
N VAL A 635 -0.11 -20.52 31.03
CA VAL A 635 1.33 -20.77 31.10
C VAL A 635 1.69 -21.18 32.53
N ARG A 636 2.55 -22.18 32.65
CA ARG A 636 3.14 -22.60 33.92
C ARG A 636 4.61 -22.92 33.72
N ARG A 637 5.47 -22.45 34.61
CA ARG A 637 6.88 -22.85 34.65
C ARG A 637 7.03 -24.09 35.53
N ASP A 638 7.76 -25.08 35.02
CA ASP A 638 8.00 -26.31 35.77
C ASP A 638 8.88 -25.99 37.01
N PRO A 639 8.43 -26.34 38.23
CA PRO A 639 9.17 -26.03 39.45
C PRO A 639 10.47 -26.82 39.59
N GLU A 640 10.55 -28.01 39.00
CA GLU A 640 11.73 -28.89 39.04
C GLU A 640 12.68 -28.59 37.88
N LYS A 641 12.15 -28.27 36.70
CA LYS A 641 12.90 -27.96 35.47
C LYS A 641 12.65 -26.52 35.04
N LYS A 642 13.35 -25.56 35.65
CA LYS A 642 13.09 -24.12 35.48
C LYS A 642 13.20 -23.62 34.03
N GLU A 643 13.91 -24.36 33.18
CA GLU A 643 14.05 -24.15 31.74
C GLU A 643 12.84 -24.65 30.93
N ARG A 644 11.85 -25.29 31.55
CA ARG A 644 10.66 -25.82 30.90
C ARG A 644 9.42 -25.02 31.28
N LEU A 645 8.61 -24.67 30.29
CA LEU A 645 7.26 -24.14 30.48
C LEU A 645 6.23 -25.04 29.83
N ASP A 646 5.15 -25.32 30.56
CA ASP A 646 3.94 -25.91 30.00
C ASP A 646 3.00 -24.79 29.58
N VAL A 647 2.49 -24.87 28.35
CA VAL A 647 1.58 -23.87 27.78
C VAL A 647 0.38 -24.58 27.20
N TRP A 648 -0.82 -24.12 27.49
CA TRP A 648 -2.04 -24.75 26.97
C TRP A 648 -3.16 -23.75 26.76
N ILE A 649 -4.14 -24.11 25.94
CA ILE A 649 -5.39 -23.38 25.77
C ILE A 649 -6.52 -24.24 26.29
N VAL A 650 -7.37 -23.64 27.11
CA VAL A 650 -8.61 -24.22 27.62
C VAL A 650 -9.78 -23.66 26.84
N GLY A 651 -10.66 -24.53 26.31
CA GLY A 651 -11.89 -24.11 25.65
C GLY A 651 -13.02 -23.80 26.64
N ARG A 652 -14.19 -23.43 26.11
CA ARG A 652 -15.41 -23.11 26.90
C ARG A 652 -15.81 -24.22 27.88
N ASP A 653 -15.51 -25.47 27.57
CA ASP A 653 -15.83 -26.66 28.37
C ASP A 653 -14.83 -26.94 29.52
N GLY A 654 -13.78 -26.12 29.65
CA GLY A 654 -12.74 -26.31 30.64
C GLY A 654 -11.71 -27.39 30.29
N GLY A 655 -11.79 -27.99 29.08
CA GLY A 655 -10.83 -28.99 28.60
C GLY A 655 -9.65 -28.41 27.84
N TYR A 656 -8.58 -29.20 27.70
CA TYR A 656 -7.48 -28.89 26.81
C TYR A 656 -7.97 -28.83 25.35
N ALA A 657 -7.88 -27.64 24.76
CA ALA A 657 -8.03 -27.45 23.32
C ALA A 657 -6.68 -27.53 22.61
N VAL A 658 -5.64 -26.93 23.19
CA VAL A 658 -4.26 -27.00 22.70
C VAL A 658 -3.33 -27.28 23.87
N LYS A 659 -2.33 -28.13 23.69
CA LYS A 659 -1.31 -28.42 24.70
C LYS A 659 0.08 -28.33 24.09
N GLY A 660 1.00 -27.66 24.78
CA GLY A 660 2.39 -27.54 24.36
C GLY A 660 3.37 -27.47 25.53
N THR A 661 4.63 -27.67 25.18
CA THR A 661 5.77 -27.56 26.10
C THR A 661 6.87 -26.77 25.40
N ALA A 662 7.36 -25.75 26.08
CA ALA A 662 8.48 -24.93 25.68
C ALA A 662 9.72 -25.28 26.50
N VAL A 663 10.88 -25.25 25.85
CA VAL A 663 12.19 -25.20 26.50
C VAL A 663 12.76 -23.82 26.24
N VAL A 664 13.15 -23.11 27.29
CA VAL A 664 13.76 -21.78 27.21
C VAL A 664 15.27 -21.87 27.40
N GLY A 665 15.99 -20.97 26.74
CA GLY A 665 17.45 -20.86 26.85
C GLY A 665 17.90 -19.42 26.89
N PRO A 666 19.18 -19.16 27.24
CA PRO A 666 19.75 -17.83 27.21
C PRO A 666 19.95 -17.33 25.77
N THR A 667 19.70 -16.05 25.53
CA THR A 667 20.15 -15.36 24.30
C THR A 667 21.68 -15.25 24.29
N LYS A 668 22.34 -15.71 23.23
CA LYS A 668 23.80 -15.59 23.08
C LYS A 668 24.14 -14.28 22.36
N SER A 669 24.67 -13.30 23.10
CA SER A 669 25.11 -11.99 22.58
C SER A 669 26.52 -12.05 21.97
N TRP A 670 26.88 -11.03 21.18
CA TRP A 670 28.13 -10.88 20.39
C TRP A 670 29.46 -11.14 21.14
N THR A 671 29.49 -11.14 22.48
CA THR A 671 30.73 -11.01 23.27
C THR A 671 31.38 -12.31 23.73
N GLN A 672 30.80 -13.49 23.46
CA GLN A 672 31.51 -14.74 23.65
C GLN A 672 32.00 -15.24 22.28
N ARG A 673 33.28 -14.97 21.98
CA ARG A 673 34.01 -15.60 20.88
C ARG A 673 33.83 -17.11 21.00
N GLU A 674 33.25 -17.75 19.99
CA GLU A 674 33.45 -19.18 19.75
C GLU A 674 34.94 -19.35 19.46
N SER A 675 35.67 -19.85 20.46
CA SER A 675 37.03 -20.34 20.38
C SER A 675 37.08 -21.71 19.74
#